data_AF-A0A1V9YHQ9-F1
#
_entry.id   AF-A0A1V9YHQ9-F1
#
_cell.length_a   1.000
_cell.length_b   1.000
_cell.length_c   1.000
_cell.angle_alpha   90.00
_cell.angle_beta   90.00
_cell.angle_gamma   90.00
#
_symmetry.space_group_name_H-M   'P 1'
#
loop_
_entity.id
_entity.type
_entity.pdbx_description
1 polymer ?
#
loop_
_entity_poly.entity_id
_entity_poly.type
_entity_poly.pdbx_seq_one_letter_code
_entity_poly.pdbx_strand_id
1 'polypeptide(L)'
;MLSPHVPEVEESKSNVDEMNEEVYRQVYLNDATSNAKLDYCSNTIVTSRYTVLNFLPKILWYEFSKLANFYFLVISIMQCIKPISNTGGFPASLPALIVIVAIDMAFAAMEDFRRHVADDATNFTSVQRYVQDKMAFEACLSENIVVGDIIKVSNREVIPADCVILGAYESDPINPTGICYIETKSLDGETNLKLRQGLECTYTVVQDDSHLADLKGHVMCEIPNSSIHRFCGSITLNSGKQESIGVNAILLRGCTLRNTEYAYGLVLNTGPDTKIMMASQNKKSVKWSNMERRLNTQILYICGLMVVLCLLGAIGATVWNHTYLSNRPMEKAWYLFYSSRDVTVANPLANFFLLFLYYFLLLNSFIPVSLYVSMTSVKFIQAYFMNQDLEMYHEESDTPCQVRTMSLNEELGQIDYVFSDKTGTLTCNVMEFRKCSILGVSYGLGETEVGIAAKLRRQAKSDLPVDLPSMEVSQQRTVQAPFVNFADDSIFMADPETLAPFWEHLAVCHTVMPETSPDGSLRLSASSPDEQALVAAAACFGYRFYARAPGEAIIERLDYIGNNEPLGTNIYKVLDVLEFNSTRKRMSCIVRCPNGELLLLCKGADTVIYERLEPTTNLAVLNIRNKTLEHMETFASEGLRTLVIASAPVDSAFYESWSIKYHKACNDMREIELRREGEPNAIDKLMEDMEKNLNILGATAIEDKLQDGVPDTIAKLREASIKVWMLTGDKQETAINIGFACQLLHMEMELVVICADEFESIELIQTALTNFKSSPIVSTLNIAPDYGLVMDGETLELALLHCPLLLLQVAQQCAAVIACRVSPAQKAQL
;
A
#
# COMPACT_ATOMS: atom_id res chain seq x y z
N MET A 1 32.99 -57.59 34.08
CA MET A 1 33.29 -56.57 33.05
C MET A 1 32.89 -57.14 31.71
N LEU A 2 31.62 -57.02 31.32
CA LEU A 2 31.13 -57.43 30.01
C LEU A 2 30.11 -56.39 29.54
N SER A 3 30.28 -56.01 28.27
CA SER A 3 29.65 -54.95 27.49
C SER A 3 28.11 -54.90 27.58
N PRO A 4 27.50 -53.71 27.42
CA PRO A 4 26.08 -53.60 27.12
C PRO A 4 25.82 -53.59 25.61
N HIS A 5 24.70 -54.24 25.28
CA HIS A 5 23.99 -54.33 24.01
C HIS A 5 23.73 -52.98 23.34
N VAL A 6 23.87 -52.94 22.01
CA VAL A 6 23.26 -51.93 21.12
C VAL A 6 21.87 -52.44 20.71
N PRO A 7 20.79 -51.64 20.81
CA PRO A 7 19.56 -51.87 20.06
C PRO A 7 19.61 -51.10 18.73
N GLU A 8 19.17 -51.79 17.67
CA GLU A 8 18.99 -51.27 16.31
C GLU A 8 17.95 -50.14 16.26
N VAL A 9 18.24 -49.12 15.45
CA VAL A 9 17.34 -48.00 15.12
C VAL A 9 16.61 -48.38 13.83
N GLU A 10 15.38 -48.88 13.95
CA GLU A 10 14.40 -48.89 12.86
C GLU A 10 13.32 -47.83 13.13
N GLU A 11 13.04 -47.07 12.07
CA GLU A 11 11.85 -46.24 11.84
C GLU A 11 11.71 -44.91 12.60
N SER A 12 12.31 -43.86 12.03
CA SER A 12 11.93 -42.45 12.23
C SER A 12 11.55 -41.77 10.90
N LYS A 13 10.84 -42.47 10.02
CA LYS A 13 10.30 -41.89 8.78
C LYS A 13 8.85 -41.40 8.90
N SER A 14 8.10 -41.84 9.91
CA SER A 14 6.69 -41.44 10.09
C SER A 14 6.51 -40.08 10.75
N ASN A 15 7.44 -39.61 11.58
CA ASN A 15 7.27 -38.38 12.36
C ASN A 15 7.68 -37.09 11.64
N VAL A 16 8.33 -37.18 10.47
CA VAL A 16 8.73 -36.00 9.68
C VAL A 16 7.59 -35.52 8.79
N ASP A 17 6.75 -36.44 8.30
CA ASP A 17 5.59 -36.09 7.48
C ASP A 17 4.45 -35.49 8.32
N GLU A 18 4.22 -35.97 9.55
CA GLU A 18 3.19 -35.41 10.45
C GLU A 18 3.51 -33.99 10.97
N MET A 19 4.80 -33.61 11.08
CA MET A 19 5.18 -32.24 11.50
C MET A 19 5.06 -31.20 10.37
N ASN A 20 5.05 -31.61 9.10
CA ASN A 20 4.88 -30.70 7.96
C ASN A 20 3.41 -30.32 7.71
N GLU A 21 2.44 -31.08 8.27
CA GLU A 21 1.01 -30.83 8.07
C GLU A 21 0.47 -29.56 8.76
N GLU A 22 1.14 -29.05 9.82
CA GLU A 22 0.66 -27.86 10.54
C GLU A 22 1.18 -26.51 9.99
N VAL A 23 2.22 -26.50 9.16
CA VAL A 23 2.92 -25.26 8.75
C VAL A 23 2.41 -24.69 7.42
N TYR A 24 1.83 -25.53 6.56
CA TYR A 24 1.46 -25.16 5.18
C TYR A 24 0.01 -25.57 4.85
N ARG A 25 -0.67 -24.74 4.07
CA ARG A 25 -1.99 -25.08 3.50
C ARG A 25 -1.79 -26.02 2.31
N GLN A 26 -2.56 -27.10 2.27
CA GLN A 26 -2.53 -28.10 1.20
C GLN A 26 -3.83 -28.08 0.40
N VAL A 27 -3.75 -28.11 -0.92
CA VAL A 27 -4.93 -28.15 -1.80
C VAL A 27 -4.74 -29.21 -2.86
N TYR A 28 -5.62 -30.20 -2.93
CA TYR A 28 -5.54 -31.30 -3.89
C TYR A 28 -6.30 -30.96 -5.18
N LEU A 29 -5.68 -31.20 -6.34
CA LEU A 29 -6.28 -30.97 -7.66
C LEU A 29 -7.25 -32.09 -8.02
N ASN A 30 -8.50 -31.72 -8.33
CA ASN A 30 -9.57 -32.67 -8.71
C ASN A 30 -9.78 -33.82 -7.70
N ASP A 31 -9.60 -33.54 -6.40
CA ASP A 31 -9.90 -34.47 -5.31
C ASP A 31 -10.70 -33.77 -4.20
N ALA A 32 -12.02 -33.68 -4.43
CA ALA A 32 -12.95 -33.09 -3.47
C ALA A 32 -12.98 -33.85 -2.12
N THR A 33 -12.68 -35.16 -2.12
CA THR A 33 -12.74 -35.97 -0.89
C THR A 33 -11.59 -35.69 0.05
N SER A 34 -10.39 -35.45 -0.49
CA SER A 34 -9.23 -35.05 0.32
C SER A 34 -9.35 -33.60 0.79
N ASN A 35 -9.80 -32.68 -0.07
CA ASN A 35 -10.02 -31.30 0.32
C ASN A 35 -11.10 -31.13 1.40
N ALA A 36 -12.18 -31.92 1.35
CA ALA A 36 -13.24 -31.87 2.36
C ALA A 36 -12.78 -32.31 3.77
N LYS A 37 -11.70 -33.10 3.89
CA LYS A 37 -11.15 -33.51 5.19
C LYS A 37 -10.41 -32.39 5.91
N LEU A 38 -9.97 -31.35 5.18
CA LEU A 38 -9.17 -30.25 5.70
C LEU A 38 -10.02 -29.12 6.31
N ASP A 39 -11.36 -29.20 6.19
CA ASP A 39 -12.37 -28.33 6.83
C ASP A 39 -12.09 -26.82 6.70
N TYR A 40 -11.88 -26.36 5.46
CA TYR A 40 -11.64 -24.95 5.15
C TYR A 40 -12.91 -24.08 5.23
N CYS A 41 -12.74 -22.78 5.46
CA CYS A 41 -13.86 -21.85 5.64
C CYS A 41 -14.68 -21.64 4.35
N SER A 42 -15.96 -21.30 4.50
CA SER A 42 -16.88 -21.00 3.40
C SER A 42 -16.52 -19.71 2.67
N ASN A 43 -16.86 -19.59 1.38
CA ASN A 43 -16.62 -18.36 0.62
C ASN A 43 -17.63 -17.22 0.88
N THR A 44 -18.58 -17.41 1.80
CA THR A 44 -19.53 -16.39 2.23
C THR A 44 -18.83 -15.19 2.87
N ILE A 45 -19.14 -14.00 2.37
CA ILE A 45 -18.66 -12.73 2.93
C ILE A 45 -19.73 -12.07 3.77
N VAL A 46 -19.30 -11.59 4.94
CA VAL A 46 -20.11 -10.82 5.87
C VAL A 46 -19.28 -9.61 6.31
N THR A 47 -19.57 -8.44 5.74
CA THR A 47 -18.99 -7.15 6.15
C THR A 47 -19.93 -6.33 7.03
N SER A 48 -21.21 -6.73 7.09
CA SER A 48 -22.17 -6.22 8.05
C SER A 48 -21.69 -6.41 9.50
N ARG A 49 -21.93 -5.40 10.32
CA ARG A 49 -21.56 -5.43 11.75
C ARG A 49 -22.62 -6.14 12.58
N TYR A 50 -23.84 -6.13 12.09
CA TYR A 50 -25.01 -6.61 12.80
C TYR A 50 -25.77 -7.66 11.98
N THR A 51 -26.29 -8.66 12.68
CA THR A 51 -27.33 -9.55 12.17
C THR A 51 -28.69 -9.04 12.65
N VAL A 52 -29.78 -9.43 11.99
CA VAL A 52 -31.14 -9.03 12.39
C VAL A 52 -31.41 -9.28 13.88
N LEU A 53 -30.91 -10.39 14.43
CA LEU A 53 -31.09 -10.76 15.85
C LEU A 53 -30.16 -10.00 16.80
N ASN A 54 -28.91 -9.73 16.39
CA ASN A 54 -27.93 -9.09 17.27
C ASN A 54 -27.89 -7.55 17.11
N PHE A 55 -28.61 -7.00 16.12
CA PHE A 55 -28.66 -5.56 15.84
C PHE A 55 -29.08 -4.78 17.08
N LEU A 56 -30.28 -5.07 17.61
CA LEU A 56 -30.82 -4.36 18.76
C LEU A 56 -29.92 -4.46 20.02
N PRO A 57 -29.49 -5.65 20.50
CA PRO A 57 -28.67 -5.72 21.71
C PRO A 57 -27.28 -5.08 21.53
N LYS A 58 -26.63 -5.27 20.37
CA LYS A 58 -25.30 -4.68 20.13
C LYS A 58 -25.37 -3.16 19.93
N ILE A 59 -26.36 -2.66 19.19
CA ILE A 59 -26.50 -1.22 18.95
C ILE A 59 -26.90 -0.50 20.24
N LEU A 60 -27.79 -1.06 21.06
CA LEU A 60 -28.13 -0.48 22.35
C LEU A 60 -26.92 -0.48 23.29
N TRP A 61 -26.14 -1.56 23.32
CA TRP A 61 -24.90 -1.59 24.10
C TRP A 61 -23.91 -0.50 23.64
N TYR A 62 -23.73 -0.32 22.33
CA TYR A 62 -22.89 0.74 21.77
C TYR A 62 -23.42 2.14 22.11
N GLU A 63 -24.72 2.37 21.89
CA GLU A 63 -25.36 3.67 22.15
C GLU A 63 -25.31 4.04 23.63
N PHE A 64 -25.54 3.10 24.55
CA PHE A 64 -25.42 3.34 26.00
C PHE A 64 -23.98 3.29 26.53
N SER A 65 -23.00 2.87 25.72
CA SER A 65 -21.58 3.10 26.03
C SER A 65 -21.20 4.57 25.87
N LYS A 66 -21.99 5.37 25.11
CA LYS A 66 -21.82 6.82 25.04
C LYS A 66 -22.24 7.45 26.37
N LEU A 67 -21.36 8.28 26.95
CA LEU A 67 -21.53 8.88 28.27
C LEU A 67 -22.87 9.62 28.44
N ALA A 68 -23.32 10.34 27.42
CA ALA A 68 -24.55 11.12 27.49
C ALA A 68 -25.83 10.27 27.47
N ASN A 69 -25.89 9.26 26.60
CA ASN A 69 -27.02 8.34 26.57
C ASN A 69 -27.13 7.57 27.90
N PHE A 70 -25.99 7.16 28.47
CA PHE A 70 -25.92 6.59 29.81
C PHE A 70 -26.43 7.56 30.88
N TYR A 71 -26.00 8.83 30.84
CA TYR A 71 -26.47 9.87 31.77
C TYR A 71 -27.99 10.04 31.72
N PHE A 72 -28.59 10.19 30.54
CA PHE A 72 -30.04 10.35 30.41
C PHE A 72 -30.82 9.09 30.78
N LEU A 73 -30.23 7.90 30.62
CA LEU A 73 -30.81 6.66 31.13
C LEU A 73 -30.88 6.69 32.66
N VAL A 74 -29.79 7.08 33.33
CA VAL A 74 -29.76 7.23 34.80
C VAL A 74 -30.78 8.27 35.28
N ILE A 75 -30.85 9.43 34.63
CA ILE A 75 -31.84 10.48 34.95
C ILE A 75 -33.27 9.94 34.79
N SER A 76 -33.54 9.20 33.72
CA SER A 76 -34.87 8.61 33.48
C SER A 76 -35.25 7.61 34.56
N ILE A 77 -34.31 6.76 34.99
CA ILE A 77 -34.52 5.82 36.11
C ILE A 77 -34.78 6.58 37.42
N MET A 78 -34.02 7.65 37.68
CA MET A 78 -34.21 8.49 38.87
C MET A 78 -35.58 9.20 38.86
N GLN A 79 -36.04 9.69 37.70
CA GLN A 79 -37.36 10.34 37.58
C GLN A 79 -38.54 9.40 37.87
N CYS A 80 -38.36 8.08 37.78
CA CYS A 80 -39.39 7.11 38.16
C CYS A 80 -39.63 7.04 39.69
N ILE A 81 -38.67 7.53 40.49
CA ILE A 81 -38.74 7.49 41.96
C ILE A 81 -39.57 8.69 42.45
N LYS A 82 -40.86 8.46 42.76
CA LYS A 82 -41.84 9.49 43.14
C LYS A 82 -41.36 10.51 44.21
N PRO A 83 -40.64 10.10 45.29
CA PRO A 83 -40.16 11.06 46.29
C PRO A 83 -39.16 12.09 45.79
N ILE A 84 -38.33 11.76 44.80
CA ILE A 84 -37.28 12.65 44.27
C ILE A 84 -37.70 13.32 42.96
N SER A 85 -38.78 12.86 42.34
CA SER A 85 -39.23 13.29 41.02
C SER A 85 -40.09 14.55 41.08
N ASN A 86 -39.72 15.57 40.30
CA ASN A 86 -40.52 16.78 40.08
C ASN A 86 -41.73 16.55 39.13
N THR A 87 -41.74 15.43 38.40
CA THR A 87 -42.80 15.02 37.47
C THR A 87 -43.73 13.96 38.07
N GLY A 88 -43.67 13.73 39.38
CA GLY A 88 -44.56 12.79 40.08
C GLY A 88 -44.32 11.31 39.74
N GLY A 89 -43.10 10.96 39.28
CA GLY A 89 -42.74 9.59 38.88
C GLY A 89 -42.80 9.32 37.38
N PHE A 90 -43.12 10.32 36.54
CA PHE A 90 -43.12 10.18 35.08
C PHE A 90 -41.75 10.53 34.49
N PRO A 91 -41.04 9.62 33.79
CA PRO A 91 -39.72 9.90 33.24
C PRO A 91 -39.81 10.77 31.99
N ALA A 92 -39.88 12.10 32.16
CA ALA A 92 -39.99 13.06 31.07
C ALA A 92 -38.78 13.08 30.12
N SER A 93 -37.58 12.65 30.55
CA SER A 93 -36.41 12.53 29.68
C SER A 93 -36.43 11.29 28.79
N LEU A 94 -37.21 10.25 29.16
CA LEU A 94 -37.21 8.97 28.45
C LEU A 94 -37.75 9.09 27.02
N PRO A 95 -38.87 9.80 26.73
CA PRO A 95 -39.33 9.99 25.35
C PRO A 95 -38.28 10.65 24.44
N ALA A 96 -37.59 11.67 24.94
CA ALA A 96 -36.55 12.36 24.18
C ALA A 96 -35.37 11.42 23.89
N LEU A 97 -34.90 10.68 24.91
CA LEU A 97 -33.84 9.68 24.76
C LEU A 97 -34.21 8.57 23.76
N ILE A 98 -35.46 8.08 23.80
CA ILE A 98 -35.94 7.06 22.86
C ILE A 98 -35.89 7.59 21.43
N VAL A 99 -36.36 8.83 21.18
CA VAL A 99 -36.32 9.44 19.84
C VAL A 99 -34.88 9.57 19.34
N ILE A 100 -33.97 10.00 20.22
CA ILE A 100 -32.55 10.16 19.90
C ILE A 100 -31.90 8.83 19.51
N VAL A 101 -32.03 7.82 20.38
CA VAL A 101 -31.48 6.48 20.10
C VAL A 101 -32.15 5.88 18.87
N ALA A 102 -33.44 6.13 18.63
CA ALA A 102 -34.13 5.68 17.43
C ALA A 102 -33.58 6.29 16.13
N ILE A 103 -33.22 7.58 16.13
CA ILE A 103 -32.60 8.25 14.98
C ILE A 103 -31.20 7.65 14.72
N ASP A 104 -30.37 7.51 15.76
CA ASP A 104 -29.03 6.93 15.62
C ASP A 104 -29.10 5.47 15.16
N MET A 105 -30.03 4.68 15.71
CA MET A 105 -30.31 3.31 15.23
C MET A 105 -30.79 3.29 13.79
N ALA A 106 -31.60 4.25 13.35
CA ALA A 106 -32.06 4.33 11.97
C ALA A 106 -30.90 4.59 11.00
N PHE A 107 -29.99 5.52 11.34
CA PHE A 107 -28.79 5.75 10.53
C PHE A 107 -27.86 4.54 10.51
N ALA A 108 -27.61 3.91 11.66
CA ALA A 108 -26.81 2.69 11.73
C ALA A 108 -27.44 1.54 10.94
N ALA A 109 -28.78 1.40 10.99
CA ALA A 109 -29.52 0.42 10.22
C ALA A 109 -29.45 0.71 8.71
N MET A 110 -29.55 1.97 8.29
CA MET A 110 -29.39 2.36 6.88
C MET A 110 -27.99 2.05 6.36
N GLU A 111 -26.95 2.34 7.16
CA GLU A 111 -25.56 2.01 6.82
C GLU A 111 -25.35 0.50 6.73
N ASP A 112 -25.80 -0.26 7.74
CA ASP A 112 -25.61 -1.71 7.77
C ASP A 112 -26.46 -2.42 6.71
N PHE A 113 -27.66 -1.92 6.40
CA PHE A 113 -28.47 -2.42 5.28
C PHE A 113 -27.76 -2.27 3.94
N ARG A 114 -27.09 -1.13 3.70
CA ARG A 114 -26.26 -0.96 2.49
C ARG A 114 -25.11 -1.97 2.44
N ARG A 115 -24.54 -2.35 3.59
CA ARG A 115 -23.52 -3.42 3.68
C ARG A 115 -24.11 -4.79 3.38
N HIS A 116 -25.27 -5.14 3.93
CA HIS A 116 -25.97 -6.38 3.59
C HIS A 116 -26.29 -6.47 2.09
N VAL A 117 -26.79 -5.40 1.48
CA VAL A 117 -27.04 -5.37 0.03
C VAL A 117 -25.74 -5.58 -0.77
N ALA A 118 -24.62 -5.01 -0.33
CA ALA A 118 -23.32 -5.22 -0.97
C ALA A 118 -22.77 -6.64 -0.75
N ASP A 119 -22.93 -7.20 0.45
CA ASP A 119 -22.57 -8.58 0.79
C ASP A 119 -23.39 -9.57 -0.06
N ASP A 120 -24.71 -9.40 -0.13
CA ASP A 120 -25.63 -10.21 -0.93
C ASP A 120 -25.29 -10.14 -2.42
N ALA A 121 -25.03 -8.95 -2.95
CA ALA A 121 -24.60 -8.78 -4.34
C ALA A 121 -23.33 -9.59 -4.64
N THR A 122 -22.40 -9.64 -3.68
CA THR A 122 -21.14 -10.37 -3.83
C THR A 122 -21.32 -11.89 -3.67
N ASN A 123 -22.09 -12.32 -2.66
CA ASN A 123 -22.31 -13.74 -2.36
C ASN A 123 -23.16 -14.44 -3.42
N PHE A 124 -24.12 -13.73 -4.02
CA PHE A 124 -25.02 -14.24 -5.05
C PHE A 124 -24.51 -14.00 -6.48
N THR A 125 -23.28 -13.52 -6.64
CA THR A 125 -22.64 -13.45 -7.96
C THR A 125 -22.48 -14.86 -8.52
N SER A 126 -22.88 -15.05 -9.78
CA SER A 126 -22.74 -16.33 -10.49
C SER A 126 -21.30 -16.56 -10.91
N VAL A 127 -20.78 -17.76 -10.67
CA VAL A 127 -19.42 -18.18 -11.02
C VAL A 127 -19.49 -19.52 -11.74
N GLN A 128 -18.68 -19.69 -12.79
CA GLN A 128 -18.57 -20.96 -13.50
C GLN A 128 -17.63 -21.90 -12.73
N ARG A 129 -18.16 -22.99 -12.19
CA ARG A 129 -17.40 -24.00 -11.45
C ARG A 129 -17.31 -25.29 -12.25
N TYR A 130 -16.12 -25.87 -12.31
CA TYR A 130 -15.88 -27.13 -13.00
C TYR A 130 -16.49 -28.31 -12.24
N VAL A 131 -17.29 -29.13 -12.91
CA VAL A 131 -17.88 -30.35 -12.36
C VAL A 131 -17.26 -31.56 -13.03
N GLN A 132 -16.39 -32.26 -12.30
CA GLN A 132 -15.59 -33.37 -12.82
C GLN A 132 -16.44 -34.50 -13.42
N ASP A 133 -17.56 -34.86 -12.79
CA ASP A 133 -18.46 -35.94 -13.27
C ASP A 133 -19.08 -35.64 -14.64
N LYS A 134 -19.26 -34.36 -14.96
CA LYS A 134 -19.88 -33.89 -16.21
C LYS A 134 -18.85 -33.39 -17.23
N MET A 135 -17.59 -33.24 -16.82
CA MET A 135 -16.52 -32.61 -17.59
C MET A 135 -16.94 -31.26 -18.20
N ALA A 136 -17.69 -30.47 -17.42
CA ALA A 136 -18.27 -29.21 -17.87
C ALA A 136 -18.31 -28.18 -16.74
N PHE A 137 -18.36 -26.90 -17.12
CA PHE A 137 -18.61 -25.81 -16.19
C PHE A 137 -20.11 -25.63 -15.94
N GLU A 138 -20.48 -25.51 -14.67
CA GLU A 138 -21.83 -25.19 -14.24
C GLU A 138 -21.83 -23.90 -13.42
N ALA A 139 -22.86 -23.07 -13.63
CA ALA A 139 -23.04 -21.87 -12.85
C ALA A 139 -23.40 -22.21 -11.40
N CYS A 140 -22.63 -21.70 -10.44
CA CYS A 140 -22.94 -21.73 -9.02
C CYS A 140 -22.85 -20.33 -8.42
N LEU A 141 -23.41 -20.15 -7.21
CA LEU A 141 -23.25 -18.90 -6.47
C LEU A 141 -21.84 -18.84 -5.86
N SER A 142 -21.27 -17.64 -5.78
CA SER A 142 -19.95 -17.37 -5.20
C SER A 142 -19.79 -17.93 -3.79
N GLU A 143 -20.83 -17.87 -2.95
CA GLU A 143 -20.82 -18.42 -1.59
C GLU A 143 -20.62 -19.95 -1.52
N ASN A 144 -20.97 -20.67 -2.59
CA ASN A 144 -20.90 -22.13 -2.66
C ASN A 144 -19.55 -22.66 -3.16
N ILE A 145 -18.62 -21.76 -3.48
CA ILE A 145 -17.26 -22.11 -3.88
C ILE A 145 -16.49 -22.61 -2.66
N VAL A 146 -15.79 -23.74 -2.82
CA VAL A 146 -14.91 -24.31 -1.79
C VAL A 146 -13.45 -24.35 -2.25
N VAL A 147 -12.53 -24.45 -1.31
CA VAL A 147 -11.10 -24.63 -1.61
C VAL A 147 -10.89 -25.91 -2.41
N GLY A 148 -10.11 -25.82 -3.48
CA GLY A 148 -9.88 -26.90 -4.43
C GLY A 148 -10.84 -26.96 -5.62
N ASP A 149 -11.90 -26.15 -5.64
CA ASP A 149 -12.72 -25.98 -6.85
C ASP A 149 -11.89 -25.32 -7.96
N ILE A 150 -12.14 -25.73 -9.21
CA ILE A 150 -11.64 -25.06 -10.40
C ILE A 150 -12.75 -24.15 -10.92
N ILE A 151 -12.45 -22.86 -11.08
CA ILE A 151 -13.38 -21.86 -11.59
C ILE A 151 -12.91 -21.30 -12.94
N LYS A 152 -13.86 -20.88 -13.77
CA LYS A 152 -13.62 -20.15 -15.02
C LYS A 152 -14.14 -18.72 -14.84
N VAL A 153 -13.23 -17.76 -14.87
CA VAL A 153 -13.55 -16.33 -14.74
C VAL A 153 -13.50 -15.71 -16.12
N SER A 154 -14.58 -15.05 -16.54
CA SER A 154 -14.70 -14.43 -17.86
C SER A 154 -14.24 -12.97 -17.85
N ASN A 155 -14.03 -12.40 -19.04
CA ASN A 155 -13.65 -11.00 -19.17
C ASN A 155 -14.64 -10.07 -18.46
N ARG A 156 -14.12 -9.12 -17.68
CA ARG A 156 -14.85 -8.15 -16.86
C ARG A 156 -15.58 -8.74 -15.65
N GLU A 157 -15.37 -10.01 -15.34
CA GLU A 157 -15.88 -10.61 -14.11
C GLU A 157 -14.91 -10.38 -12.94
N VAL A 158 -15.49 -10.27 -11.75
CA VAL A 158 -14.74 -10.12 -10.50
C VAL A 158 -14.33 -11.49 -9.99
N ILE A 159 -13.06 -11.61 -9.61
CA ILE A 159 -12.50 -12.85 -9.06
C ILE A 159 -13.11 -13.09 -7.65
N PRO A 160 -13.77 -14.25 -7.43
CA PRO A 160 -14.55 -14.48 -6.22
C PRO A 160 -13.73 -14.93 -4.99
N ALA A 161 -12.52 -15.46 -5.21
CA ALA A 161 -11.67 -16.08 -4.19
C ALA A 161 -10.19 -15.97 -4.61
N ASP A 162 -9.24 -16.21 -3.70
CA ASP A 162 -7.83 -16.21 -4.09
C ASP A 162 -7.51 -17.52 -4.82
N CYS A 163 -7.09 -17.43 -6.07
CA CYS A 163 -6.91 -18.57 -6.98
C CYS A 163 -5.52 -18.58 -7.60
N VAL A 164 -4.96 -19.78 -7.84
CA VAL A 164 -3.79 -19.95 -8.71
C VAL A 164 -4.24 -20.19 -10.15
N ILE A 165 -3.57 -19.54 -11.10
CA ILE A 165 -3.92 -19.60 -12.53
C ILE A 165 -3.41 -20.92 -13.11
N LEU A 166 -4.33 -21.75 -13.60
CA LEU A 166 -4.03 -23.01 -14.31
C LEU A 166 -3.86 -22.81 -15.82
N GLY A 167 -4.46 -21.74 -16.36
CA GLY A 167 -4.43 -21.40 -17.78
C GLY A 167 -5.30 -20.18 -18.07
N ALA A 168 -5.08 -19.55 -19.20
CA ALA A 168 -5.86 -18.43 -19.68
C ALA A 168 -6.29 -18.68 -21.13
N TYR A 169 -7.24 -17.88 -21.63
CA TYR A 169 -7.61 -17.91 -23.03
C TYR A 169 -6.42 -17.51 -23.92
N GLU A 170 -6.13 -18.35 -24.92
CA GLU A 170 -5.03 -18.12 -25.87
C GLU A 170 -5.56 -17.65 -27.21
N SER A 171 -5.02 -16.54 -27.71
CA SER A 171 -5.31 -16.04 -29.05
C SER A 171 -4.59 -16.82 -30.16
N ASP A 172 -3.39 -17.35 -29.86
CA ASP A 172 -2.65 -18.28 -30.72
C ASP A 172 -2.44 -19.62 -29.99
N PRO A 173 -3.28 -20.63 -30.27
CA PRO A 173 -3.17 -21.95 -29.63
C PRO A 173 -1.86 -22.70 -29.90
N ILE A 174 -1.09 -22.29 -30.90
CA ILE A 174 0.19 -22.93 -31.25
C ILE A 174 1.26 -22.57 -30.22
N ASN A 175 1.22 -21.35 -29.68
CA ASN A 175 2.21 -20.81 -28.72
C ASN A 175 1.50 -20.24 -27.49
N PRO A 176 0.94 -21.09 -26.61
CA PRO A 176 0.17 -20.63 -25.46
C PRO A 176 1.06 -19.89 -24.46
N THR A 177 0.62 -18.72 -23.99
CA THR A 177 1.41 -17.84 -23.11
C THR A 177 1.01 -17.91 -21.63
N GLY A 178 -0.21 -18.35 -21.33
CA GLY A 178 -0.82 -18.44 -20.02
C GLY A 178 -1.16 -17.08 -19.38
N ILE A 179 -1.24 -16.01 -20.17
CA ILE A 179 -1.29 -14.63 -19.67
C ILE A 179 -2.73 -14.15 -19.49
N CYS A 180 -2.96 -13.45 -18.38
CA CYS A 180 -4.19 -12.70 -18.17
C CYS A 180 -3.95 -11.35 -17.48
N TYR A 181 -4.86 -10.40 -17.68
CA TYR A 181 -4.76 -9.08 -17.07
C TYR A 181 -5.81 -8.89 -15.99
N ILE A 182 -5.39 -8.30 -14.87
CA ILE A 182 -6.29 -7.98 -13.76
C ILE A 182 -6.24 -6.50 -13.43
N GLU A 183 -7.39 -5.93 -13.12
CA GLU A 183 -7.52 -4.60 -12.53
C GLU A 183 -7.56 -4.74 -11.00
N THR A 184 -6.65 -4.06 -10.29
CA THR A 184 -6.53 -4.15 -8.81
C THR A 184 -7.11 -2.97 -8.05
N LYS A 185 -7.91 -2.11 -8.72
CA LYS A 185 -8.55 -0.91 -8.14
C LYS A 185 -9.22 -1.16 -6.78
N SER A 186 -9.78 -2.34 -6.56
CA SER A 186 -10.44 -2.71 -5.30
C SER A 186 -9.50 -3.07 -4.14
N LEU A 187 -8.22 -3.40 -4.40
CA LEU A 187 -7.23 -3.77 -3.38
C LEU A 187 -6.33 -2.60 -2.98
N ASP A 188 -5.69 -1.95 -3.97
CA ASP A 188 -4.68 -0.92 -3.76
C ASP A 188 -5.10 0.45 -4.32
N GLY A 189 -6.23 0.53 -5.04
CA GLY A 189 -6.69 1.76 -5.67
C GLY A 189 -5.96 2.08 -6.99
N GLU A 190 -5.04 1.22 -7.43
CA GLU A 190 -4.34 1.38 -8.70
C GLU A 190 -5.28 1.05 -9.86
N THR A 191 -5.33 1.92 -10.87
CA THR A 191 -6.17 1.78 -12.06
C THR A 191 -5.48 1.05 -13.20
N ASN A 192 -4.16 0.85 -13.12
CA ASN A 192 -3.40 0.15 -14.15
C ASN A 192 -3.70 -1.35 -14.13
N LEU A 193 -3.73 -1.95 -15.31
CA LEU A 193 -3.86 -3.40 -15.45
C LEU A 193 -2.55 -4.07 -15.03
N LYS A 194 -2.64 -5.05 -14.14
CA LYS A 194 -1.52 -5.90 -13.76
C LYS A 194 -1.55 -7.17 -14.56
N LEU A 195 -0.41 -7.50 -15.15
CA LEU A 195 -0.21 -8.75 -15.84
C LEU A 195 -0.04 -9.90 -14.84
N ARG A 196 -0.69 -11.02 -15.10
CA ARG A 196 -0.53 -12.29 -14.40
C ARG A 196 -0.30 -13.41 -15.42
N GLN A 197 0.45 -14.43 -15.02
CA GLN A 197 0.78 -15.55 -15.88
C GLN A 197 0.59 -16.86 -15.11
N GLY A 198 -0.13 -17.81 -15.72
CA GLY A 198 -0.30 -19.16 -15.18
C GLY A 198 0.99 -19.97 -15.17
N LEU A 199 0.93 -21.13 -14.52
CA LEU A 199 2.07 -22.03 -14.36
C LEU A 199 2.31 -22.80 -15.66
N GLU A 200 3.56 -22.84 -16.14
CA GLU A 200 3.95 -23.47 -17.41
C GLU A 200 3.59 -24.96 -17.44
N CYS A 201 3.72 -25.64 -16.31
CA CYS A 201 3.34 -27.04 -16.20
C CYS A 201 1.83 -27.30 -16.38
N THR A 202 0.99 -26.27 -16.27
CA THR A 202 -0.48 -26.36 -16.37
C THR A 202 -1.03 -25.77 -17.67
N TYR A 203 -0.68 -24.53 -18.04
CA TYR A 203 -1.32 -23.86 -19.20
C TYR A 203 -0.93 -24.50 -20.54
N THR A 204 0.21 -25.17 -20.62
CA THR A 204 0.61 -25.94 -21.82
C THR A 204 -0.25 -27.19 -22.04
N VAL A 205 -0.91 -27.68 -21.00
CA VAL A 205 -1.79 -28.86 -21.03
C VAL A 205 -3.26 -28.44 -21.14
N VAL A 206 -3.65 -27.36 -20.45
CA VAL A 206 -5.03 -26.89 -20.38
C VAL A 206 -5.34 -25.93 -21.53
N GLN A 207 -5.65 -26.50 -22.70
CA GLN A 207 -6.15 -25.73 -23.84
C GLN A 207 -7.69 -25.64 -23.88
N ASP A 208 -8.36 -26.68 -23.38
CA ASP A 208 -9.81 -26.83 -23.44
C ASP A 208 -10.36 -27.33 -22.09
N ASP A 209 -11.66 -27.12 -21.86
CA ASP A 209 -12.39 -27.53 -20.65
C ASP A 209 -12.22 -29.04 -20.34
N SER A 210 -12.03 -29.88 -21.35
CA SER A 210 -11.86 -31.34 -21.18
C SER A 210 -10.53 -31.73 -20.53
N HIS A 211 -9.46 -30.95 -20.77
CA HIS A 211 -8.12 -31.25 -20.26
C HIS A 211 -7.98 -30.97 -18.75
N LEU A 212 -8.94 -30.25 -18.16
CA LEU A 212 -8.96 -29.96 -16.73
C LEU A 212 -9.11 -31.23 -15.88
N ALA A 213 -9.80 -32.27 -16.37
CA ALA A 213 -9.97 -33.53 -15.66
C ALA A 213 -8.66 -34.32 -15.48
N ASP A 214 -7.69 -34.09 -16.36
CA ASP A 214 -6.40 -34.80 -16.37
C ASP A 214 -5.40 -34.22 -15.37
N LEU A 215 -5.63 -33.00 -14.89
CA LEU A 215 -4.80 -32.38 -13.87
C LEU A 215 -5.01 -33.10 -12.53
N LYS A 216 -3.98 -33.81 -12.08
CA LYS A 216 -3.92 -34.44 -10.75
C LYS A 216 -2.61 -34.10 -10.08
N GLY A 217 -2.69 -33.82 -8.79
CA GLY A 217 -1.56 -33.37 -7.99
C GLY A 217 -2.02 -32.65 -6.74
N HIS A 218 -1.12 -31.90 -6.14
CA HIS A 218 -1.40 -31.08 -4.98
C HIS A 218 -0.62 -29.77 -5.03
N VAL A 219 -1.17 -28.76 -4.37
CA VAL A 219 -0.57 -27.45 -4.15
C VAL A 219 -0.26 -27.31 -2.67
N MET A 220 0.98 -26.93 -2.36
CA MET A 220 1.42 -26.57 -1.02
C MET A 220 1.62 -25.06 -1.00
N CYS A 221 0.98 -24.33 -0.09
CA CYS A 221 1.13 -22.87 0.00
C CYS A 221 1.19 -22.35 1.43
N GLU A 222 1.60 -21.09 1.56
CA GLU A 222 1.62 -20.38 2.83
C GLU A 222 0.23 -20.29 3.49
N ILE A 223 0.21 -20.19 4.82
CA ILE A 223 -1.01 -19.92 5.59
C ILE A 223 -1.57 -18.54 5.20
N PRO A 224 -2.92 -18.39 5.14
CA PRO A 224 -3.59 -17.11 4.93
C PRO A 224 -2.99 -15.96 5.75
N ASN A 225 -2.71 -14.84 5.08
CA ASN A 225 -2.13 -13.64 5.67
C ASN A 225 -2.62 -12.38 4.95
N SER A 226 -2.40 -11.20 5.52
CA SER A 226 -2.85 -9.92 4.94
C SER A 226 -1.89 -9.30 3.92
N SER A 227 -0.81 -9.99 3.52
CA SER A 227 0.19 -9.43 2.61
C SER A 227 -0.21 -9.63 1.15
N ILE A 228 -0.73 -8.57 0.50
CA ILE A 228 -1.28 -8.60 -0.87
C ILE A 228 -0.18 -8.79 -1.93
N HIS A 229 1.02 -8.25 -1.69
CA HIS A 229 2.14 -8.29 -2.64
C HIS A 229 3.05 -9.51 -2.49
N ARG A 230 2.66 -10.48 -1.66
CA ARG A 230 3.48 -11.63 -1.32
C ARG A 230 2.66 -12.90 -1.32
N PHE A 231 3.18 -13.93 -1.95
CA PHE A 231 2.65 -15.27 -1.91
C PHE A 231 3.77 -16.26 -2.23
N CYS A 232 3.79 -17.37 -1.51
CA CYS A 232 4.70 -18.49 -1.76
C CYS A 232 3.91 -19.79 -1.75
N GLY A 233 4.14 -20.62 -2.76
CA GLY A 233 3.68 -22.00 -2.79
C GLY A 233 4.42 -22.81 -3.85
N SER A 234 4.04 -24.06 -4.00
CA SER A 234 4.51 -24.95 -5.07
C SER A 234 3.38 -25.87 -5.50
N ILE A 235 3.31 -26.14 -6.80
CA ILE A 235 2.44 -27.16 -7.37
C ILE A 235 3.28 -28.39 -7.70
N THR A 236 2.76 -29.57 -7.37
CA THR A 236 3.35 -30.85 -7.78
C THR A 236 2.30 -31.67 -8.51
N LEU A 237 2.52 -31.89 -9.80
CA LEU A 237 1.67 -32.74 -10.63
C LEU A 237 2.09 -34.21 -10.49
N ASN A 238 1.14 -35.13 -10.64
CA ASN A 238 1.40 -36.58 -10.60
C ASN A 238 2.33 -37.05 -11.73
N SER A 239 2.52 -36.24 -12.77
CA SER A 239 3.52 -36.44 -13.83
C SER A 239 4.97 -36.27 -13.35
N GLY A 240 5.18 -35.80 -12.11
CA GLY A 240 6.48 -35.49 -11.54
C GLY A 240 6.99 -34.08 -11.87
N LYS A 241 6.22 -33.27 -12.62
CA LYS A 241 6.52 -31.84 -12.83
C LYS A 241 6.18 -31.05 -11.57
N GLN A 242 7.12 -30.24 -11.12
CA GLN A 242 6.98 -29.36 -9.98
C GLN A 242 7.36 -27.94 -10.38
N GLU A 243 6.59 -26.95 -9.92
CA GLU A 243 6.79 -25.53 -10.23
C GLU A 243 6.43 -24.69 -9.00
N SER A 244 7.18 -23.62 -8.74
CA SER A 244 6.88 -22.69 -7.65
C SER A 244 5.83 -21.68 -8.05
N ILE A 245 4.97 -21.35 -7.08
CA ILE A 245 3.87 -20.40 -7.24
C ILE A 245 4.29 -19.09 -6.59
N GLY A 246 4.53 -18.09 -7.43
CA GLY A 246 4.75 -16.71 -7.02
C GLY A 246 3.47 -15.87 -7.07
N VAL A 247 3.61 -14.58 -6.76
CA VAL A 247 2.50 -13.60 -6.79
C VAL A 247 1.95 -13.41 -8.21
N ASN A 248 2.79 -13.56 -9.23
CA ASN A 248 2.41 -13.41 -10.64
C ASN A 248 1.48 -14.51 -11.14
N ALA A 249 1.40 -15.64 -10.46
CA ALA A 249 0.53 -16.77 -10.81
C ALA A 249 -0.81 -16.76 -10.08
N ILE A 250 -1.16 -15.66 -9.38
CA ILE A 250 -2.34 -15.60 -8.52
C ILE A 250 -3.31 -14.50 -8.89
N LEU A 251 -4.58 -14.88 -8.85
CA LEU A 251 -5.75 -14.03 -8.94
C LEU A 251 -6.28 -13.81 -7.53
N LEU A 252 -6.23 -12.57 -7.04
CA LEU A 252 -6.75 -12.25 -5.71
C LEU A 252 -8.23 -11.89 -5.78
N ARG A 253 -8.95 -12.17 -4.70
CA ARG A 253 -10.35 -11.77 -4.55
C ARG A 253 -10.52 -10.25 -4.74
N GLY A 254 -11.53 -9.86 -5.51
CA GLY A 254 -11.87 -8.45 -5.76
C GLY A 254 -11.13 -7.82 -6.94
N CYS A 255 -10.12 -8.49 -7.48
CA CYS A 255 -9.56 -8.13 -8.79
C CYS A 255 -10.60 -8.39 -9.89
N THR A 256 -10.58 -7.57 -10.95
CA THR A 256 -11.43 -7.79 -12.12
C THR A 256 -10.60 -8.29 -13.29
N LEU A 257 -11.00 -9.37 -13.95
CA LEU A 257 -10.33 -9.84 -15.16
C LEU A 257 -10.57 -8.86 -16.30
N ARG A 258 -9.53 -8.47 -17.04
CA ARG A 258 -9.60 -7.53 -18.17
C ARG A 258 -8.77 -8.07 -19.33
N ASN A 259 -9.05 -7.61 -20.54
CA ASN A 259 -8.29 -7.92 -21.76
C ASN A 259 -8.02 -9.42 -22.04
N THR A 260 -8.75 -10.33 -21.39
CA THR A 260 -8.61 -11.78 -21.54
C THR A 260 -10.01 -12.38 -21.51
N GLU A 261 -10.36 -13.23 -22.49
CA GLU A 261 -11.72 -13.76 -22.60
C GLU A 261 -12.13 -14.59 -21.39
N TYR A 262 -11.25 -15.48 -20.92
CA TYR A 262 -11.42 -16.21 -19.66
C TYR A 262 -10.07 -16.65 -19.07
N ALA A 263 -10.07 -16.97 -17.77
CA ALA A 263 -8.98 -17.62 -17.08
C ALA A 263 -9.49 -18.76 -16.18
N TYR A 264 -8.72 -19.85 -16.10
CA TYR A 264 -8.96 -20.97 -15.19
C TYR A 264 -8.19 -20.75 -13.88
N GLY A 265 -8.90 -20.76 -12.76
CA GLY A 265 -8.33 -20.61 -11.43
C GLY A 265 -8.63 -21.81 -10.54
N LEU A 266 -7.61 -22.36 -9.86
CA LEU A 266 -7.81 -23.26 -8.73
C LEU A 266 -7.94 -22.44 -7.45
N VAL A 267 -9.04 -22.60 -6.72
CA VAL A 267 -9.33 -21.86 -5.49
C VAL A 267 -8.43 -22.33 -4.35
N LEU A 268 -7.64 -21.40 -3.78
CA LEU A 268 -6.72 -21.66 -2.66
C LEU A 268 -7.25 -21.11 -1.33
N ASN A 269 -7.74 -19.87 -1.31
CA ASN A 269 -8.32 -19.26 -0.11
C ASN A 269 -9.72 -18.72 -0.41
N THR A 270 -10.65 -18.98 0.50
CA THR A 270 -12.07 -18.59 0.42
C THR A 270 -12.45 -17.67 1.56
N GLY A 271 -13.46 -16.82 1.35
CA GLY A 271 -14.13 -16.07 2.42
C GLY A 271 -13.17 -15.25 3.30
N PRO A 272 -13.20 -15.42 4.64
CA PRO A 272 -12.32 -14.73 5.59
C PRO A 272 -10.81 -14.95 5.35
N ASP A 273 -10.42 -16.08 4.76
CA ASP A 273 -9.01 -16.43 4.51
C ASP A 273 -8.41 -15.69 3.31
N THR A 274 -9.24 -15.02 2.50
CA THR A 274 -8.73 -14.24 1.37
C THR A 274 -7.91 -13.05 1.85
N LYS A 275 -6.83 -12.73 1.14
CA LYS A 275 -5.88 -11.68 1.55
C LYS A 275 -6.56 -10.32 1.76
N ILE A 276 -7.51 -9.98 0.88
CA ILE A 276 -8.31 -8.74 0.98
C ILE A 276 -9.14 -8.69 2.27
N MET A 277 -9.73 -9.81 2.69
CA MET A 277 -10.55 -9.86 3.88
C MET A 277 -9.72 -9.80 5.16
N MET A 278 -8.58 -10.49 5.20
CA MET A 278 -7.63 -10.37 6.30
C MET A 278 -7.09 -8.95 6.46
N ALA A 279 -6.82 -8.25 5.35
CA ALA A 279 -6.41 -6.85 5.38
C ALA A 279 -7.52 -5.93 5.93
N SER A 280 -8.78 -6.19 5.58
CA SER A 280 -9.95 -5.44 6.04
C SER A 280 -10.28 -5.67 7.53
N GLN A 281 -10.21 -6.93 7.99
CA GLN A 281 -10.54 -7.33 9.37
C GLN A 281 -9.54 -6.82 10.42
N ASN A 282 -8.28 -6.55 10.03
CA ASN A 282 -7.25 -6.02 10.92
C ASN A 282 -7.45 -4.54 11.31
N LYS A 283 -8.47 -3.85 10.78
CA LYS A 283 -8.77 -2.46 11.12
C LYS A 283 -9.57 -2.35 12.43
N LYS A 284 -8.92 -2.67 13.56
CA LYS A 284 -9.54 -2.77 14.90
C LYS A 284 -9.81 -1.43 15.61
N SER A 285 -9.46 -0.26 15.09
CA SER A 285 -9.69 1.01 15.80
C SER A 285 -10.84 1.84 15.22
N VAL A 286 -11.92 1.97 16.00
CA VAL A 286 -12.90 3.04 15.79
C VAL A 286 -12.18 4.36 16.02
N LYS A 287 -12.14 5.22 14.99
CA LYS A 287 -11.56 6.57 15.09
C LYS A 287 -12.57 7.50 15.76
N TRP A 288 -12.14 8.18 16.82
CA TRP A 288 -12.93 9.15 17.57
C TRP A 288 -12.45 10.56 17.24
N SER A 289 -13.38 11.51 17.08
CA SER A 289 -13.01 12.92 16.89
C SER A 289 -12.54 13.55 18.21
N ASN A 290 -11.63 14.51 18.11
CA ASN A 290 -11.20 15.39 19.18
C ASN A 290 -12.39 16.20 19.73
N MET A 291 -13.34 16.58 18.88
CA MET A 291 -14.57 17.25 19.31
C MET A 291 -15.39 16.36 20.26
N GLU A 292 -15.62 15.10 19.92
CA GLU A 292 -16.31 14.14 20.80
C GLU A 292 -15.58 13.95 22.13
N ARG A 293 -14.24 13.84 22.11
CA ARG A 293 -13.43 13.74 23.33
C ARG A 293 -13.58 14.97 24.22
N ARG A 294 -13.52 16.18 23.64
CA ARG A 294 -13.69 17.45 24.36
C ARG A 294 -15.10 17.57 24.95
N LEU A 295 -16.13 17.21 24.19
CA LEU A 295 -17.52 17.21 24.67
C LEU A 295 -17.72 16.29 25.87
N ASN A 296 -17.16 15.08 25.82
CA ASN A 296 -17.23 14.15 26.96
C ASN A 296 -16.57 14.73 28.22
N THR A 297 -15.43 15.40 28.08
CA THR A 297 -14.75 16.09 29.19
C THR A 297 -15.57 17.26 29.74
N GLN A 298 -16.17 18.08 28.87
CA GLN A 298 -17.02 19.20 29.27
C GLN A 298 -18.29 18.73 30.01
N ILE A 299 -18.91 17.64 29.55
CA ILE A 299 -20.04 17.01 30.24
C ILE A 299 -19.65 16.60 31.66
N LEU A 300 -18.44 16.06 31.85
CA LEU A 300 -17.95 15.72 33.19
C LEU A 300 -17.79 16.96 34.09
N TYR A 301 -17.32 18.10 33.56
CA TYR A 301 -17.27 19.36 34.31
C TYR A 301 -18.67 19.86 34.69
N ILE A 302 -19.64 19.81 33.77
CA ILE A 302 -21.03 20.19 34.04
C ILE A 302 -21.65 19.27 35.10
N CYS A 303 -21.42 17.95 35.01
CA CYS A 303 -21.84 16.99 36.04
C CYS A 303 -21.22 17.33 37.41
N GLY A 304 -19.94 17.67 37.46
CA GLY A 304 -19.26 18.09 38.69
C GLY A 304 -19.88 19.36 39.29
N LEU A 305 -20.10 20.39 38.48
CA LEU A 305 -20.78 21.62 38.90
C LEU A 305 -22.19 21.34 39.41
N MET A 306 -22.94 20.47 38.72
CA MET A 306 -24.29 20.08 39.12
C MET A 306 -24.27 19.40 40.48
N VAL A 307 -23.34 18.47 40.74
CA VAL A 307 -23.19 17.84 42.07
C VAL A 307 -22.92 18.89 43.15
N VAL A 308 -22.02 19.86 42.91
CA VAL A 308 -21.72 20.93 43.89
C VAL A 308 -22.96 21.77 44.19
N LEU A 309 -23.71 22.20 43.16
CA LEU A 309 -24.94 22.97 43.34
C LEU A 309 -26.01 22.17 44.09
N CYS A 310 -26.13 20.87 43.78
CA CYS A 310 -27.04 19.96 44.49
C CYS A 310 -26.64 19.79 45.95
N LEU A 311 -25.35 19.68 46.26
CA LEU A 311 -24.84 19.59 47.64
C LEU A 311 -25.18 20.87 48.42
N LEU A 312 -24.86 22.05 47.88
CA LEU A 312 -25.15 23.33 48.53
C LEU A 312 -26.65 23.54 48.73
N GLY A 313 -27.45 23.23 47.70
CA GLY A 313 -28.91 23.30 47.76
C GLY A 313 -29.50 22.33 48.79
N ALA A 314 -29.02 21.08 48.83
CA ALA A 314 -29.47 20.08 49.78
C ALA A 314 -29.07 20.40 51.23
N ILE A 315 -27.85 20.87 51.47
CA ILE A 315 -27.41 21.33 52.80
C ILE A 315 -28.29 22.51 53.25
N GLY A 316 -28.42 23.55 52.41
CA GLY A 316 -29.22 24.73 52.74
C GLY A 316 -30.68 24.39 53.02
N ALA A 317 -31.28 23.57 52.17
CA ALA A 317 -32.67 23.14 52.35
C ALA A 317 -32.85 22.21 53.56
N THR A 318 -31.89 21.33 53.86
CA THR A 318 -31.95 20.47 55.06
C THR A 318 -31.82 21.28 56.34
N VAL A 319 -30.88 22.24 56.39
CA VAL A 319 -30.70 23.16 57.52
C VAL A 319 -31.97 24.01 57.72
N TRP A 320 -32.54 24.53 56.63
CA TRP A 320 -33.79 25.27 56.68
C TRP A 320 -34.94 24.39 57.18
N ASN A 321 -35.16 23.22 56.59
CA ASN A 321 -36.23 22.31 56.99
C ASN A 321 -36.09 21.85 58.44
N HIS A 322 -34.87 21.54 58.91
CA HIS A 322 -34.63 21.20 60.31
C HIS A 322 -34.94 22.38 61.26
N THR A 323 -34.50 23.58 60.91
CA THR A 323 -34.65 24.77 61.76
C THR A 323 -36.09 25.28 61.83
N TYR A 324 -36.81 25.27 60.71
CA TYR A 324 -38.12 25.90 60.56
C TYR A 324 -39.29 24.91 60.61
N LEU A 325 -39.12 23.66 60.15
CA LEU A 325 -40.18 22.64 60.11
C LEU A 325 -40.03 21.57 61.21
N SER A 326 -38.82 21.18 61.61
CA SER A 326 -38.61 20.14 62.64
C SER A 326 -38.54 20.70 64.07
N ASN A 327 -37.70 21.71 64.32
CA ASN A 327 -37.44 22.21 65.67
C ASN A 327 -38.57 23.08 66.26
N ARG A 328 -39.23 23.91 65.44
CA ARG A 328 -40.31 24.82 65.87
C ARG A 328 -41.40 25.03 64.80
N PRO A 329 -42.14 23.97 64.40
CA PRO A 329 -43.09 24.01 63.29
C PRO A 329 -44.20 25.07 63.47
N MET A 330 -44.75 25.20 64.68
CA MET A 330 -45.87 26.11 64.95
C MET A 330 -45.49 27.59 65.12
N GLU A 331 -44.20 27.92 65.33
CA GLU A 331 -43.76 29.32 65.52
C GLU A 331 -43.32 29.99 64.22
N LYS A 332 -42.67 29.25 63.30
CA LYS A 332 -41.98 29.87 62.16
C LYS A 332 -42.53 29.49 60.78
N ALA A 333 -43.19 28.34 60.63
CA ALA A 333 -43.67 27.83 59.34
C ALA A 333 -45.06 27.15 59.43
N TRP A 334 -45.94 27.68 60.29
CA TRP A 334 -47.23 27.07 60.64
C TRP A 334 -48.16 26.81 59.45
N TYR A 335 -48.03 27.59 58.37
CA TYR A 335 -48.88 27.51 57.18
C TYR A 335 -48.44 26.42 56.17
N LEU A 336 -47.25 25.82 56.33
CA LEU A 336 -46.73 24.75 55.46
C LEU A 336 -46.95 23.34 56.04
N PHE A 337 -47.45 23.24 57.28
CA PHE A 337 -47.45 22.04 58.12
C PHE A 337 -48.65 21.09 57.86
N TYR A 338 -48.99 20.78 56.61
CA TYR A 338 -50.16 19.93 56.33
C TYR A 338 -49.98 19.04 55.09
N SER A 339 -49.10 18.04 55.15
CA SER A 339 -49.16 16.91 54.20
C SER A 339 -48.34 15.71 54.66
N SER A 340 -48.80 14.50 54.34
CA SER A 340 -48.26 13.17 54.73
C SER A 340 -46.81 12.83 54.28
N ARG A 341 -45.99 13.84 53.94
CA ARG A 341 -44.54 13.73 53.64
C ARG A 341 -43.64 13.98 54.87
N ASP A 342 -44.20 14.25 56.05
CA ASP A 342 -43.45 14.71 57.23
C ASP A 342 -42.50 13.68 57.87
N VAL A 343 -42.64 12.38 57.59
CA VAL A 343 -41.75 11.34 58.13
C VAL A 343 -40.30 11.54 57.65
N THR A 344 -40.11 12.12 56.45
CA THR A 344 -38.76 12.38 55.90
C THR A 344 -38.11 13.66 56.45
N VAL A 345 -38.88 14.57 57.05
CA VAL A 345 -38.36 15.81 57.67
C VAL A 345 -37.75 15.53 59.04
N ALA A 346 -38.21 14.49 59.74
CA ALA A 346 -37.73 14.09 61.06
C ALA A 346 -36.30 13.51 61.06
N ASN A 347 -35.83 12.97 59.92
CA ASN A 347 -34.47 12.46 59.77
C ASN A 347 -33.66 13.37 58.83
N PRO A 348 -32.74 14.21 59.36
CA PRO A 348 -31.94 15.13 58.56
C PRO A 348 -31.13 14.47 57.44
N LEU A 349 -30.64 13.23 57.67
CA LEU A 349 -29.88 12.49 56.67
C LEU A 349 -30.77 12.04 55.50
N ALA A 350 -31.96 11.50 55.80
CA ALA A 350 -32.90 11.08 54.76
C ALA A 350 -33.40 12.29 53.95
N ASN A 351 -33.68 13.41 54.62
CA ASN A 351 -34.07 14.67 53.98
C ASN A 351 -32.97 15.19 53.05
N PHE A 352 -31.71 15.16 53.50
CA PHE A 352 -30.56 15.57 52.70
C PHE A 352 -30.44 14.76 51.40
N PHE A 353 -30.47 13.42 51.48
CA PHE A 353 -30.35 12.58 50.29
C PHE A 353 -31.55 12.76 49.33
N LEU A 354 -32.76 12.88 49.86
CA LEU A 354 -33.96 13.10 49.04
C LEU A 354 -33.87 14.44 48.31
N LEU A 355 -33.53 15.53 49.01
CA LEU A 355 -33.39 16.86 48.44
C LEU A 355 -32.21 16.96 47.46
N PHE A 356 -31.10 16.28 47.74
CA PHE A 356 -29.95 16.19 46.84
C PHE A 356 -30.35 15.57 45.50
N LEU A 357 -31.01 14.40 45.52
CA LEU A 357 -31.47 13.74 44.30
C LEU A 357 -32.59 14.53 43.61
N TYR A 358 -33.45 15.22 44.36
CA TYR A 358 -34.48 16.10 43.81
C TYR A 358 -33.87 17.29 43.04
N TYR A 359 -32.88 17.98 43.63
CA TYR A 359 -32.18 19.07 42.96
C TYR A 359 -31.35 18.58 41.77
N PHE A 360 -30.78 17.38 41.85
CA PHE A 360 -30.08 16.76 40.74
C PHE A 360 -31.00 16.53 39.54
N LEU A 361 -32.24 16.07 39.79
CA LEU A 361 -33.26 15.94 38.75
C LEU A 361 -33.75 17.29 38.23
N LEU A 362 -33.86 18.31 39.10
CA LEU A 362 -34.25 19.66 38.70
C LEU A 362 -33.23 20.30 37.74
N LEU A 363 -31.94 20.03 37.95
CA LEU A 363 -30.83 20.59 37.15
C LEU A 363 -30.44 19.72 35.95
N ASN A 364 -31.16 18.63 35.67
CA ASN A 364 -30.82 17.69 34.58
C ASN A 364 -30.74 18.33 33.18
N SER A 365 -31.39 19.48 32.99
CA SER A 365 -31.46 20.21 31.72
C SER A 365 -30.18 20.99 31.41
N PHE A 366 -29.20 20.99 32.32
CA PHE A 366 -27.87 21.56 32.10
C PHE A 366 -27.10 20.83 31.00
N ILE A 367 -27.38 19.54 30.80
CA ILE A 367 -26.86 18.76 29.67
C ILE A 367 -27.99 18.65 28.65
N PRO A 368 -27.89 19.32 27.48
CA PRO A 368 -28.93 19.26 26.47
C PRO A 368 -28.99 17.88 25.83
N VAL A 369 -30.16 17.23 25.85
CA VAL A 369 -30.35 15.90 25.24
C VAL A 369 -30.07 15.91 23.74
N SER A 370 -30.36 17.02 23.06
CA SER A 370 -30.24 17.16 21.60
C SER A 370 -28.81 17.33 21.09
N LEU A 371 -27.82 17.57 21.96
CA LEU A 371 -26.46 17.96 21.55
C LEU A 371 -25.81 16.93 20.60
N TYR A 372 -25.89 15.64 20.93
CA TYR A 372 -25.25 14.57 20.15
C TYR A 372 -25.93 14.34 18.81
N VAL A 373 -27.27 14.30 18.78
CA VAL A 373 -28.01 14.10 17.53
C VAL A 373 -27.80 15.26 16.56
N SER A 374 -27.80 16.49 17.07
CA SER A 374 -27.48 17.66 16.25
C SER A 374 -26.08 17.55 15.63
N MET A 375 -25.08 17.11 16.40
CA MET A 375 -23.72 16.93 15.91
C MET A 375 -23.64 15.85 14.82
N THR A 376 -24.22 14.67 15.04
CA THR A 376 -24.26 13.59 14.04
C THR A 376 -24.98 14.05 12.76
N SER A 377 -26.09 14.78 12.90
CA SER A 377 -26.86 15.29 11.75
C SER A 377 -26.07 16.30 10.92
N VAL A 378 -25.36 17.22 11.58
CA VAL A 378 -24.50 18.20 10.89
C VAL A 378 -23.38 17.49 10.14
N LYS A 379 -22.71 16.51 10.76
CA LYS A 379 -21.65 15.73 10.11
C LYS A 379 -22.16 14.97 8.88
N PHE A 380 -23.34 14.38 8.96
CA PHE A 380 -23.97 13.72 7.81
C PHE A 380 -24.21 14.69 6.65
N ILE A 381 -24.76 15.88 6.93
CA ILE A 381 -25.02 16.91 5.91
C ILE A 381 -23.71 17.42 5.29
N GLN A 382 -22.68 17.63 6.10
CA GLN A 382 -21.35 18.01 5.61
C GLN A 382 -20.75 16.96 4.66
N ALA A 383 -20.84 15.67 5.02
CA ALA A 383 -20.37 14.59 4.16
C ALA A 383 -21.12 14.57 2.83
N TYR A 384 -22.43 14.84 2.85
CA TYR A 384 -23.23 14.95 1.62
C TYR A 384 -22.73 16.07 0.71
N PHE A 385 -22.47 17.26 1.25
CA PHE A 385 -21.95 18.38 0.45
C PHE A 385 -20.56 18.09 -0.13
N MET A 386 -19.66 17.48 0.64
CA MET A 386 -18.31 17.11 0.17
C MET A 386 -18.37 16.13 -1.01
N ASN A 387 -19.29 15.16 -0.98
CA ASN A 387 -19.47 14.19 -2.06
C ASN A 387 -20.08 14.79 -3.35
N GLN A 388 -20.62 16.01 -3.29
CA GLN A 388 -21.28 16.69 -4.40
C GLN A 388 -20.46 17.87 -4.94
N ASP A 389 -19.23 18.04 -4.45
CA ASP A 389 -18.37 19.13 -4.87
C ASP A 389 -17.70 18.82 -6.22
N LEU A 390 -17.95 19.66 -7.22
CA LEU A 390 -17.37 19.53 -8.56
C LEU A 390 -15.90 19.97 -8.60
N GLU A 391 -15.44 20.81 -7.66
CA GLU A 391 -14.03 21.20 -7.59
C GLU A 391 -13.15 20.06 -7.06
N MET A 392 -13.74 19.07 -6.36
CA MET A 392 -13.07 17.86 -5.89
C MET A 392 -13.39 16.63 -6.77
N TYR A 393 -13.78 16.84 -8.03
CA TYR A 393 -14.03 15.79 -9.01
C TYR A 393 -12.85 15.68 -9.98
N HIS A 394 -12.34 14.46 -10.17
CA HIS A 394 -11.25 14.18 -11.09
C HIS A 394 -11.78 13.72 -12.46
N GLU A 395 -11.63 14.57 -13.48
CA GLU A 395 -12.22 14.35 -14.81
C GLU A 395 -11.62 13.16 -15.55
N GLU A 396 -10.28 13.00 -15.55
CA GLU A 396 -9.62 11.95 -16.33
C GLU A 396 -9.95 10.53 -15.83
N SER A 397 -10.24 10.36 -14.54
CA SER A 397 -10.56 9.07 -13.93
C SER A 397 -12.04 8.89 -13.61
N ASP A 398 -12.90 9.85 -13.98
CA ASP A 398 -14.34 9.88 -13.68
C ASP A 398 -14.63 9.53 -12.21
N THR A 399 -13.89 10.17 -11.29
CA THR A 399 -13.92 9.81 -9.86
C THR A 399 -14.24 11.05 -9.00
N PRO A 400 -15.40 11.07 -8.30
CA PRO A 400 -15.73 12.13 -7.35
C PRO A 400 -15.08 11.90 -5.97
N CYS A 401 -15.00 12.96 -5.18
CA CYS A 401 -14.68 12.87 -3.75
C CYS A 401 -15.69 11.95 -3.02
N GLN A 402 -15.18 11.03 -2.19
CA GLN A 402 -16.01 10.09 -1.43
C GLN A 402 -15.63 10.06 0.06
N VAL A 403 -16.52 10.58 0.90
CA VAL A 403 -16.40 10.52 2.36
C VAL A 403 -16.83 9.14 2.87
N ARG A 404 -15.85 8.32 3.24
CA ARG A 404 -16.10 6.96 3.80
C ARG A 404 -16.39 6.96 5.30
N THR A 405 -15.85 7.92 6.06
CA THR A 405 -16.02 8.01 7.52
C THR A 405 -16.54 9.40 7.89
N MET A 406 -17.85 9.55 8.02
CA MET A 406 -18.47 10.85 8.29
C MET A 406 -18.23 11.39 9.71
N SER A 407 -17.72 10.57 10.64
CA SER A 407 -17.49 10.98 12.03
C SER A 407 -16.30 11.94 12.22
N LEU A 408 -15.50 12.18 11.18
CA LEU A 408 -14.22 12.90 11.25
C LEU A 408 -14.18 14.18 10.40
N ASN A 409 -15.31 14.62 9.83
CA ASN A 409 -15.33 15.73 8.88
C ASN A 409 -14.71 17.01 9.46
N GLU A 410 -14.94 17.29 10.76
CA GLU A 410 -14.41 18.47 11.43
C GLU A 410 -12.90 18.40 11.72
N GLU A 411 -12.31 17.20 11.74
CA GLU A 411 -10.87 17.04 11.97
C GLU A 411 -10.07 17.61 10.79
N LEU A 412 -10.65 17.63 9.59
CA LEU A 412 -10.01 18.21 8.40
C LEU A 412 -9.66 19.70 8.58
N GLY A 413 -10.43 20.41 9.42
CA GLY A 413 -10.14 21.81 9.79
C GLY A 413 -9.15 21.97 10.96
N GLN A 414 -8.62 20.87 11.49
CA GLN A 414 -7.71 20.83 12.65
C GLN A 414 -6.39 20.10 12.33
N ILE A 415 -6.10 19.88 11.05
CA ILE A 415 -4.88 19.18 10.62
C ILE A 415 -3.69 20.11 10.79
N ASP A 416 -2.75 19.74 11.65
CA ASP A 416 -1.46 20.43 11.80
C ASP A 416 -0.36 19.80 10.92
N TYR A 417 -0.47 18.50 10.61
CA TYR A 417 0.53 17.71 9.91
C TYR A 417 -0.08 16.89 8.78
N VAL A 418 0.53 16.95 7.59
CA VAL A 418 0.19 16.11 6.44
C VAL A 418 1.40 15.25 6.11
N PHE A 419 1.26 13.94 6.33
CA PHE A 419 2.25 12.95 5.91
C PHE A 419 1.92 12.53 4.47
N SER A 420 2.77 12.90 3.52
CA SER A 420 2.57 12.60 2.11
C SER A 420 3.55 11.53 1.66
N ASP A 421 3.05 10.52 0.94
CA ASP A 421 3.92 9.71 0.10
C ASP A 421 4.42 10.54 -1.08
N LYS A 422 5.53 10.13 -1.69
CA LYS A 422 6.04 10.74 -2.91
C LYS A 422 5.37 10.14 -4.15
N THR A 423 5.51 8.83 -4.32
CA THR A 423 5.05 8.12 -5.52
C THR A 423 3.53 8.02 -5.53
N GLY A 424 2.90 8.45 -6.63
CA GLY A 424 1.44 8.36 -6.81
C GLY A 424 0.62 9.38 -6.01
N THR A 425 1.26 10.21 -5.16
CA THR A 425 0.61 11.33 -4.46
C THR A 425 1.20 12.68 -4.89
N LEU A 426 2.52 12.84 -4.81
CA LEU A 426 3.20 14.04 -5.33
C LEU A 426 3.57 13.89 -6.80
N THR A 427 3.80 12.66 -7.26
CA THR A 427 4.08 12.34 -8.65
C THR A 427 2.91 11.63 -9.33
N CYS A 428 2.81 11.78 -10.66
CA CYS A 428 1.79 11.14 -11.50
C CYS A 428 1.98 9.63 -11.64
N ASN A 429 3.15 9.09 -11.23
CA ASN A 429 3.54 7.71 -11.49
C ASN A 429 3.51 7.37 -13.00
N VAL A 430 3.75 8.38 -13.85
CA VAL A 430 3.90 8.27 -15.30
C VAL A 430 5.38 8.45 -15.60
N MET A 431 5.99 7.39 -16.12
CA MET A 431 7.43 7.31 -16.34
C MET A 431 7.77 7.69 -17.78
N GLU A 432 8.68 8.64 -17.95
CA GLU A 432 9.18 9.07 -19.27
C GLU A 432 10.69 8.84 -19.40
N PHE A 433 11.11 8.14 -20.45
CA PHE A 433 12.52 8.04 -20.78
C PHE A 433 13.07 9.40 -21.24
N ARG A 434 14.08 9.91 -20.53
CA ARG A 434 14.63 11.27 -20.77
C ARG A 434 16.06 11.27 -21.28
N LYS A 435 16.96 10.55 -20.59
CA LYS A 435 18.41 10.58 -20.85
C LYS A 435 19.00 9.18 -20.75
N CYS A 436 20.18 9.00 -21.34
CA CYS A 436 20.97 7.79 -21.15
C CYS A 436 22.46 8.08 -21.31
N SER A 437 23.29 7.30 -20.65
CA SER A 437 24.75 7.28 -20.87
C SER A 437 25.13 5.98 -21.53
N ILE A 438 25.65 5.99 -22.75
CA ILE A 438 26.05 4.77 -23.48
C ILE A 438 27.55 4.87 -23.77
N LEU A 439 28.33 3.84 -23.42
CA LEU A 439 29.79 3.80 -23.60
C LEU A 439 30.52 5.06 -23.08
N GLY A 440 30.02 5.66 -21.99
CA GLY A 440 30.62 6.85 -21.37
C GLY A 440 30.32 8.17 -22.08
N VAL A 441 29.32 8.21 -22.96
CA VAL A 441 28.77 9.43 -23.59
C VAL A 441 27.35 9.64 -23.10
N SER A 442 27.05 10.84 -22.58
CA SER A 442 25.71 11.24 -22.15
C SER A 442 24.89 11.72 -23.34
N TYR A 443 23.66 11.21 -23.46
CA TYR A 443 22.68 11.57 -24.46
C TYR A 443 21.37 12.00 -23.79
N GLY A 444 20.70 12.98 -24.39
CA GLY A 444 19.44 13.55 -23.90
C GLY A 444 19.66 14.93 -23.28
N LEU A 445 19.01 15.93 -23.86
CA LEU A 445 19.01 17.33 -23.45
C LEU A 445 17.66 17.70 -22.83
N GLY A 446 17.65 18.82 -22.10
CA GLY A 446 16.48 19.29 -21.36
C GLY A 446 16.67 19.19 -19.85
N GLU A 447 15.99 20.08 -19.14
CA GLU A 447 16.00 20.15 -17.68
C GLU A 447 14.61 19.85 -17.15
N THR A 448 14.52 19.00 -16.14
CA THR A 448 13.28 18.73 -15.40
C THR A 448 13.01 19.88 -14.43
N GLU A 449 11.78 20.03 -13.94
CA GLU A 449 11.48 21.01 -12.87
C GLU A 449 12.39 20.80 -11.64
N VAL A 450 12.67 19.54 -11.34
CA VAL A 450 13.61 19.11 -10.29
C VAL A 450 15.05 19.51 -10.60
N GLY A 451 15.50 19.34 -11.84
CA GLY A 451 16.83 19.73 -12.31
C GLY A 451 17.05 21.24 -12.30
N ILE A 452 16.04 22.02 -12.70
CA ILE A 452 16.05 23.49 -12.63
C ILE A 452 16.19 23.92 -11.16
N ALA A 453 15.38 23.33 -10.26
CA ALA A 453 15.47 23.60 -8.83
C ALA A 453 16.86 23.25 -8.25
N ALA A 454 17.43 22.10 -8.64
CA ALA A 454 18.77 21.69 -8.22
C ALA A 454 19.88 22.65 -8.71
N LYS A 455 19.78 23.14 -9.96
CA LYS A 455 20.72 24.12 -10.52
C LYS A 455 20.65 25.47 -9.82
N LEU A 456 19.44 25.99 -9.59
CA LEU A 456 19.22 27.22 -8.82
C LEU A 456 19.84 27.12 -7.42
N ARG A 457 19.73 25.96 -6.76
CA ARG A 457 20.36 25.69 -5.46
C ARG A 457 21.89 25.74 -5.52
N ARG A 458 22.50 25.09 -6.52
CA ARG A 458 23.96 25.09 -6.70
C ARG A 458 24.48 26.50 -6.97
N GLN A 459 23.78 27.26 -7.79
CA GLN A 459 24.12 28.64 -8.13
C GLN A 459 24.03 29.57 -6.90
N ALA A 460 22.95 29.46 -6.10
CA ALA A 460 22.76 30.25 -4.88
C ALA A 460 23.88 30.04 -3.83
N LYS A 461 24.54 28.88 -3.82
CA LYS A 461 25.68 28.60 -2.93
C LYS A 461 27.04 29.11 -3.44
N SER A 462 27.13 29.60 -4.68
CA SER A 462 28.41 29.81 -5.36
C SER A 462 28.81 31.26 -5.67
N ASP A 463 28.00 32.27 -5.32
CA ASP A 463 28.25 33.72 -5.58
C ASP A 463 28.64 34.10 -7.03
N LEU A 464 28.50 33.18 -7.99
CA LEU A 464 28.81 33.38 -9.41
C LEU A 464 27.63 34.05 -10.14
N PRO A 465 27.89 34.88 -11.18
CA PRO A 465 26.84 35.58 -11.92
C PRO A 465 25.81 34.64 -12.54
N VAL A 466 24.57 35.10 -12.63
CA VAL A 466 23.46 34.43 -13.31
C VAL A 466 23.74 34.41 -14.82
N ASP A 467 24.32 33.32 -15.33
CA ASP A 467 24.15 32.97 -16.74
C ASP A 467 22.73 32.42 -16.90
N LEU A 468 21.81 33.30 -17.30
CA LEU A 468 20.54 32.86 -17.89
C LEU A 468 20.91 31.92 -19.05
N PRO A 469 20.33 30.71 -19.12
CA PRO A 469 20.66 29.79 -20.19
C PRO A 469 20.40 30.48 -21.53
N SER A 470 21.46 30.63 -22.33
CA SER A 470 21.29 30.91 -23.74
C SER A 470 20.54 29.71 -24.32
N MET A 471 19.25 29.91 -24.59
CA MET A 471 18.50 29.04 -25.50
C MET A 471 19.07 29.23 -26.89
N GLU A 472 20.26 28.68 -27.15
CA GLU A 472 20.65 28.34 -28.51
C GLU A 472 19.77 27.16 -28.92
N VAL A 473 18.56 27.49 -29.37
CA VAL A 473 17.66 26.57 -30.07
C VAL A 473 18.30 26.23 -31.40
N SER A 474 19.32 25.39 -31.36
CA SER A 474 19.61 24.50 -32.47
C SER A 474 18.35 23.66 -32.68
N GLN A 475 17.92 23.49 -33.93
CA GLN A 475 16.72 22.73 -34.29
C GLN A 475 16.92 21.24 -33.94
N GLN A 476 16.76 20.90 -32.66
CA GLN A 476 16.94 19.56 -32.14
C GLN A 476 15.69 18.73 -32.43
N ARG A 477 15.87 17.51 -32.94
CA ARG A 477 14.79 16.54 -33.12
C ARG A 477 14.31 16.09 -31.75
N THR A 478 13.07 16.41 -31.43
CA THR A 478 12.38 15.88 -30.25
C THR A 478 11.69 14.57 -30.63
N VAL A 479 12.03 13.50 -29.93
CA VAL A 479 11.32 12.21 -30.00
C VAL A 479 10.28 12.22 -28.89
N GLN A 480 9.05 12.56 -29.26
CA GLN A 480 7.89 12.43 -28.38
C GLN A 480 7.07 11.22 -28.79
N ALA A 481 7.02 10.23 -27.90
CA ALA A 481 6.17 9.07 -28.00
C ALA A 481 5.59 8.76 -26.61
N PRO A 482 4.54 7.93 -26.50
CA PRO A 482 4.07 7.49 -25.18
C PRO A 482 5.24 6.95 -24.36
N PHE A 483 5.41 7.46 -23.13
CA PHE A 483 6.49 7.09 -22.19
C PHE A 483 7.92 7.48 -22.63
N VAL A 484 8.10 8.27 -23.69
CA VAL A 484 9.42 8.71 -24.19
C VAL A 484 9.40 10.20 -24.49
N ASN A 485 10.34 10.92 -23.89
CA ASN A 485 10.50 12.35 -24.09
C ASN A 485 11.99 12.68 -24.17
N PHE A 486 12.55 12.40 -25.34
CA PHE A 486 13.98 12.47 -25.58
C PHE A 486 14.29 13.58 -26.58
N ALA A 487 15.28 14.42 -26.26
CA ALA A 487 15.69 15.53 -27.11
C ALA A 487 17.21 15.57 -27.24
N ASP A 488 17.77 14.94 -28.28
CA ASP A 488 19.20 15.02 -28.59
C ASP A 488 19.46 14.46 -29.99
N ASP A 489 20.07 15.26 -30.87
CA ASP A 489 20.42 14.81 -32.23
C ASP A 489 21.69 13.95 -32.26
N SER A 490 22.56 14.07 -31.25
CA SER A 490 23.89 13.44 -31.26
C SER A 490 23.82 11.91 -31.26
N ILE A 491 22.75 11.33 -30.70
CA ILE A 491 22.52 9.89 -30.68
C ILE A 491 22.22 9.32 -32.07
N PHE A 492 21.62 10.13 -32.95
CA PHE A 492 21.36 9.74 -34.35
C PHE A 492 22.58 9.90 -35.25
N MET A 493 23.60 10.65 -34.79
CA MET A 493 24.89 10.80 -35.49
C MET A 493 25.92 9.75 -35.06
N ALA A 494 25.69 9.06 -33.93
CA ALA A 494 26.54 7.98 -33.46
C ALA A 494 26.35 6.71 -34.31
N ASP A 495 27.37 5.85 -34.31
CA ASP A 495 27.35 4.60 -35.06
C ASP A 495 26.31 3.62 -34.47
N PRO A 496 25.24 3.26 -35.21
CA PRO A 496 24.17 2.38 -34.71
C PRO A 496 24.66 1.02 -34.25
N GLU A 497 25.72 0.47 -34.86
CA GLU A 497 26.25 -0.83 -34.47
C GLU A 497 26.88 -0.81 -33.07
N THR A 498 27.49 0.31 -32.68
CA THR A 498 28.10 0.47 -31.34
C THR A 498 27.06 0.62 -30.24
N LEU A 499 25.90 1.21 -30.55
CA LEU A 499 24.80 1.40 -29.61
C LEU A 499 23.86 0.18 -29.54
N ALA A 500 23.94 -0.72 -30.52
CA ALA A 500 23.02 -1.85 -30.64
C ALA A 500 22.91 -2.71 -29.37
N PRO A 501 24.01 -3.11 -28.69
CA PRO A 501 23.89 -3.96 -27.50
C PRO A 501 23.09 -3.31 -26.37
N PHE A 502 23.14 -1.98 -26.24
CA PHE A 502 22.39 -1.25 -25.22
C PHE A 502 20.89 -1.28 -25.51
N TRP A 503 20.48 -1.01 -26.76
CA TRP A 503 19.07 -1.03 -27.13
C TRP A 503 18.48 -2.44 -27.19
N GLU A 504 19.25 -3.43 -27.64
CA GLU A 504 18.85 -4.85 -27.58
C GLU A 504 18.65 -5.31 -26.15
N HIS A 505 19.50 -4.88 -25.21
CA HIS A 505 19.31 -5.14 -23.79
C HIS A 505 17.95 -4.61 -23.31
N LEU A 506 17.68 -3.32 -23.56
CA LEU A 506 16.42 -2.69 -23.13
C LEU A 506 15.17 -3.33 -23.76
N ALA A 507 15.28 -3.85 -24.98
CA ALA A 507 14.20 -4.51 -25.70
C ALA A 507 14.00 -6.00 -25.33
N VAL A 508 14.90 -6.62 -24.56
CA VAL A 508 14.85 -8.06 -24.22
C VAL A 508 14.78 -8.29 -22.72
N CYS A 509 15.57 -7.57 -21.92
CA CYS A 509 15.68 -7.77 -20.48
C CYS A 509 14.54 -7.07 -19.71
N HIS A 510 13.32 -7.57 -19.85
CA HIS A 510 12.14 -7.01 -19.17
C HIS A 510 10.98 -8.02 -19.08
N THR A 511 9.95 -7.69 -18.32
CA THR A 511 8.70 -8.46 -18.23
C THR A 511 7.53 -7.85 -19.00
N VAL A 512 7.74 -6.72 -19.69
CA VAL A 512 6.72 -6.07 -20.55
C VAL A 512 6.17 -7.03 -21.60
N MET A 513 4.86 -6.93 -21.83
CA MET A 513 4.14 -7.67 -22.86
C MET A 513 3.53 -6.73 -23.90
N PRO A 514 3.60 -7.07 -25.20
CA PRO A 514 3.01 -6.27 -26.25
C PRO A 514 1.57 -6.75 -26.53
N GLU A 515 0.62 -5.83 -26.50
CA GLU A 515 -0.79 -6.05 -26.83
C GLU A 515 -1.11 -5.42 -28.17
N THR A 516 -1.71 -6.17 -29.08
CA THR A 516 -2.24 -5.59 -30.31
C THR A 516 -3.66 -5.08 -30.04
N SER A 517 -3.84 -3.76 -30.11
CA SER A 517 -5.17 -3.15 -30.00
C SER A 517 -6.08 -3.59 -31.15
N PRO A 518 -7.41 -3.51 -31.01
CA PRO A 518 -8.34 -3.78 -32.10
C PRO A 518 -8.05 -2.96 -33.37
N ASP A 519 -7.47 -1.77 -33.20
CA ASP A 519 -7.07 -0.85 -34.27
C ASP A 519 -5.74 -1.22 -34.95
N GLY A 520 -5.10 -2.32 -34.53
CA GLY A 520 -3.80 -2.79 -35.04
C GLY A 520 -2.58 -2.08 -34.44
N SER A 521 -2.76 -1.16 -33.49
CA SER A 521 -1.66 -0.48 -32.80
C SER A 521 -1.12 -1.32 -31.64
N LEU A 522 0.22 -1.37 -31.52
CA LEU A 522 0.91 -2.08 -30.44
C LEU A 522 0.90 -1.24 -29.16
N ARG A 523 0.31 -1.76 -28.08
CA ARG A 523 0.36 -1.21 -26.73
C ARG A 523 1.30 -2.04 -25.88
N LEU A 524 2.09 -1.39 -25.03
CA LEU A 524 2.98 -2.08 -24.10
C LEU A 524 2.33 -2.11 -22.73
N SER A 525 2.21 -3.30 -22.14
CA SER A 525 1.71 -3.49 -20.77
C SER A 525 2.82 -4.05 -19.90
N ALA A 526 3.07 -3.42 -18.75
CA ALA A 526 4.18 -3.77 -17.87
C ALA A 526 3.74 -3.76 -16.41
N SER A 527 4.32 -4.66 -15.61
CA SER A 527 4.14 -4.65 -14.15
C SER A 527 4.84 -3.47 -13.47
N SER A 528 5.83 -2.88 -14.14
CA SER A 528 6.54 -1.68 -13.69
C SER A 528 6.53 -0.62 -14.80
N PRO A 529 6.10 0.62 -14.52
CA PRO A 529 6.07 1.70 -15.51
C PRO A 529 7.48 2.11 -15.97
N ASP A 530 8.49 1.92 -15.12
CA ASP A 530 9.90 2.13 -15.49
C ASP A 530 10.29 1.19 -16.66
N GLU A 531 9.91 -0.09 -16.61
CA GLU A 531 10.18 -1.03 -17.71
C GLU A 531 9.43 -0.65 -18.99
N GLN A 532 8.19 -0.16 -18.86
CA GLN A 532 7.40 0.30 -20.00
C GLN A 532 8.11 1.44 -20.75
N ALA A 533 8.64 2.42 -20.01
CA ALA A 533 9.39 3.54 -20.58
C ALA A 533 10.69 3.07 -21.26
N LEU A 534 11.40 2.10 -20.67
CA LEU A 534 12.62 1.54 -21.26
C LEU A 534 12.35 0.83 -22.61
N VAL A 535 11.30 0.00 -22.67
CA VAL A 535 10.95 -0.74 -23.89
C VAL A 535 10.39 0.21 -24.95
N ALA A 536 9.60 1.20 -24.55
CA ALA A 536 9.13 2.25 -25.45
C ALA A 536 10.30 3.05 -26.04
N ALA A 537 11.33 3.36 -25.24
CA ALA A 537 12.53 4.02 -25.71
C ALA A 537 13.28 3.16 -26.73
N ALA A 538 13.50 1.87 -26.44
CA ALA A 538 14.15 0.96 -27.38
C ALA A 538 13.43 0.90 -28.73
N ALA A 539 12.08 0.89 -28.72
CA ALA A 539 11.28 0.93 -29.95
C ALA A 539 11.49 2.23 -30.75
N CYS A 540 11.59 3.39 -30.09
CA CYS A 540 11.89 4.67 -30.73
C CYS A 540 13.27 4.72 -31.41
N PHE A 541 14.23 3.95 -30.92
CA PHE A 541 15.58 3.84 -31.48
C PHE A 541 15.78 2.58 -32.34
N GLY A 542 14.69 2.02 -32.88
CA GLY A 542 14.73 0.98 -33.91
C GLY A 542 14.76 -0.47 -33.41
N TYR A 543 14.52 -0.69 -32.12
CA TYR A 543 14.48 -2.02 -31.48
C TYR A 543 13.08 -2.26 -30.91
N ARG A 544 12.12 -2.52 -31.79
CA ARG A 544 10.72 -2.67 -31.42
C ARG A 544 10.47 -4.09 -30.91
N PHE A 545 10.16 -4.21 -29.62
CA PHE A 545 9.66 -5.46 -29.07
C PHE A 545 8.26 -5.74 -29.62
N TYR A 546 8.14 -6.77 -30.46
CA TYR A 546 6.94 -7.03 -31.26
C TYR A 546 6.03 -8.08 -30.63
N ALA A 547 6.60 -9.21 -30.21
CA ALA A 547 5.85 -10.33 -29.66
C ALA A 547 6.69 -11.15 -28.67
N ARG A 548 6.02 -11.89 -27.81
CA ARG A 548 6.62 -12.91 -26.92
C ARG A 548 5.93 -14.24 -27.14
N ALA A 549 6.72 -15.28 -27.37
CA ALA A 549 6.29 -16.68 -27.35
C ALA A 549 6.90 -17.38 -26.12
N PRO A 550 6.47 -18.60 -25.75
CA PRO A 550 7.02 -19.32 -24.60
C PRO A 550 8.55 -19.47 -24.70
N GLY A 551 9.26 -18.77 -23.82
CA GLY A 551 10.73 -18.74 -23.83
C GLY A 551 11.37 -18.00 -25.01
N GLU A 552 10.63 -17.17 -25.78
CA GLU A 552 11.19 -16.42 -26.92
C GLU A 552 10.71 -14.96 -26.95
N ALA A 553 11.64 -14.02 -27.10
CA ALA A 553 11.39 -12.60 -27.31
C ALA A 553 11.70 -12.21 -28.77
N ILE A 554 10.70 -11.66 -29.46
CA ILE A 554 10.79 -11.32 -30.89
C ILE A 554 10.94 -9.81 -31.03
N ILE A 555 12.11 -9.38 -31.53
CA ILE A 555 12.48 -7.98 -31.72
C ILE A 555 12.49 -7.66 -33.21
N GLU A 556 11.71 -6.68 -33.60
CA GLU A 556 11.72 -6.13 -34.94
C GLU A 556 12.71 -4.97 -35.03
N ARG A 557 13.70 -5.12 -35.91
CA ARG A 557 14.72 -4.10 -36.18
C ARG A 557 14.19 -3.13 -37.23
N LEU A 558 14.19 -1.84 -36.92
CA LEU A 558 13.76 -0.77 -37.82
C LEU A 558 14.93 0.17 -38.13
N ASP A 559 14.97 0.71 -39.34
CA ASP A 559 15.89 1.80 -39.69
C ASP A 559 15.41 3.13 -39.09
N TYR A 560 15.84 3.40 -37.85
CA TYR A 560 15.45 4.58 -37.08
C TYR A 560 16.13 5.89 -37.55
N ILE A 561 17.14 5.81 -38.42
CA ILE A 561 17.79 6.97 -39.02
C ILE A 561 17.09 7.33 -40.34
N GLY A 562 16.65 6.32 -41.10
CA GLY A 562 15.89 6.46 -42.33
C GLY A 562 14.37 6.60 -42.12
N ASN A 563 13.60 5.76 -42.82
CA ASN A 563 12.13 5.87 -42.90
C ASN A 563 11.37 4.95 -41.93
N ASN A 564 12.01 4.42 -40.87
CA ASN A 564 11.46 3.35 -40.01
C ASN A 564 11.04 2.09 -40.80
N GLU A 565 11.75 1.78 -41.88
CA GLU A 565 11.51 0.53 -42.62
C GLU A 565 12.05 -0.69 -41.84
N PRO A 566 11.36 -1.84 -41.88
CA PRO A 566 11.80 -3.04 -41.20
C PRO A 566 13.06 -3.63 -41.87
N LEU A 567 14.14 -3.70 -41.10
CA LEU A 567 15.41 -4.31 -41.48
C LEU A 567 15.41 -5.84 -41.30
N GLY A 568 14.56 -6.35 -40.39
CA GLY A 568 14.42 -7.77 -40.10
C GLY A 568 13.89 -8.05 -38.68
N THR A 569 13.75 -9.32 -38.33
CA THR A 569 13.30 -9.77 -37.01
C THR A 569 14.36 -10.64 -36.35
N ASN A 570 14.77 -10.28 -35.13
CA ASN A 570 15.68 -11.04 -34.29
C ASN A 570 14.88 -11.80 -33.23
N ILE A 571 15.12 -13.10 -33.09
CA ILE A 571 14.48 -13.95 -32.09
C ILE A 571 15.52 -14.30 -31.01
N TYR A 572 15.27 -13.87 -29.78
CA TYR A 572 16.08 -14.20 -28.62
C TYR A 572 15.37 -15.27 -27.81
N LYS A 573 16.04 -16.39 -27.51
CA LYS A 573 15.46 -17.40 -26.61
C LYS A 573 15.75 -17.03 -25.17
N VAL A 574 14.73 -16.68 -24.41
CA VAL A 574 14.82 -16.36 -22.98
C VAL A 574 14.79 -17.67 -22.21
N LEU A 575 15.92 -18.03 -21.59
CA LEU A 575 16.09 -19.32 -20.93
C LEU A 575 15.68 -19.26 -19.46
N ASP A 576 16.15 -18.23 -18.73
CA ASP A 576 15.83 -18.01 -17.33
C ASP A 576 15.73 -16.51 -17.05
N VAL A 577 14.77 -16.12 -16.21
CA VAL A 577 14.59 -14.75 -15.74
C VAL A 577 14.83 -14.71 -14.23
N LEU A 578 15.83 -13.94 -13.81
CA LEU A 578 16.12 -13.67 -12.41
C LEU A 578 15.36 -12.41 -12.00
N GLU A 579 14.15 -12.60 -11.48
CA GLU A 579 13.23 -11.51 -11.15
C GLU A 579 13.83 -10.46 -10.20
N PHE A 580 13.34 -9.23 -10.34
CA PHE A 580 13.64 -8.17 -9.40
C PHE A 580 13.12 -8.49 -8.00
N ASN A 581 13.93 -8.23 -6.99
CA ASN A 581 13.52 -8.23 -5.59
C ASN A 581 14.12 -7.00 -4.89
N SER A 582 13.39 -6.42 -3.93
CA SER A 582 13.82 -5.26 -3.12
C SER A 582 15.15 -5.48 -2.40
N THR A 583 15.50 -6.72 -2.05
CA THR A 583 16.79 -7.08 -1.46
C THR A 583 17.92 -7.06 -2.49
N ARG A 584 17.67 -7.63 -3.68
CA ARG A 584 18.66 -7.76 -4.77
C ARG A 584 18.87 -6.46 -5.55
N LYS A 585 17.84 -5.62 -5.67
CA LYS A 585 17.80 -4.34 -6.40
C LYS A 585 18.30 -4.41 -7.87
N ARG A 586 18.11 -5.58 -8.51
CA ARG A 586 18.47 -5.85 -9.91
C ARG A 586 17.58 -6.95 -10.48
N MET A 587 17.50 -6.99 -11.80
CA MET A 587 16.84 -8.03 -12.60
C MET A 587 17.81 -8.51 -13.68
N SER A 588 17.78 -9.80 -13.99
CA SER A 588 18.60 -10.35 -15.07
C SER A 588 17.81 -11.32 -15.95
N CYS A 589 18.18 -11.42 -17.22
CA CYS A 589 17.67 -12.41 -18.17
C CYS A 589 18.84 -13.15 -18.81
N ILE A 590 18.79 -14.48 -18.79
CA ILE A 590 19.72 -15.33 -19.52
C ILE A 590 19.09 -15.61 -20.88
N VAL A 591 19.75 -15.21 -21.96
CA VAL A 591 19.21 -15.31 -23.32
C VAL A 591 20.19 -16.01 -24.26
N ARG A 592 19.64 -16.75 -25.22
CA ARG A 592 20.36 -17.22 -26.40
C ARG A 592 20.07 -16.27 -27.56
N CYS A 593 21.11 -15.62 -28.03
CA CYS A 593 21.04 -14.66 -29.13
C CYS A 593 20.81 -15.36 -30.48
N PRO A 594 20.37 -14.61 -31.51
CA PRO A 594 20.20 -15.15 -32.86
C PRO A 594 21.48 -15.77 -33.46
N ASN A 595 22.65 -15.29 -33.03
CA ASN A 595 23.96 -15.82 -33.42
C ASN A 595 24.34 -17.14 -32.70
N GLY A 596 23.52 -17.60 -31.75
CA GLY A 596 23.72 -18.83 -30.97
C GLY A 596 24.48 -18.64 -29.65
N GLU A 597 25.02 -17.44 -29.38
CA GLU A 597 25.75 -17.14 -28.14
C GLU A 597 24.79 -16.98 -26.96
N LEU A 598 25.26 -17.33 -25.75
CA LEU A 598 24.53 -17.10 -24.51
C LEU A 598 25.01 -15.81 -23.86
N LEU A 599 24.08 -14.91 -23.58
CA LEU A 599 24.32 -13.66 -22.87
C LEU A 599 23.45 -13.60 -21.61
N LEU A 600 24.06 -13.12 -20.53
CA LEU A 600 23.37 -12.62 -19.35
C LEU A 600 23.16 -11.13 -19.55
N LEU A 601 21.90 -10.68 -19.58
CA LEU A 601 21.52 -9.28 -19.58
C LEU A 601 21.12 -8.91 -18.15
N CYS A 602 21.72 -7.89 -17.57
CA CYS A 602 21.44 -7.46 -16.20
C CYS A 602 21.15 -5.95 -16.14
N LYS A 603 20.11 -5.56 -15.41
CA LYS A 603 19.80 -4.15 -15.09
C LYS A 603 19.55 -3.98 -13.60
N GLY A 604 20.03 -2.90 -13.01
CA GLY A 604 19.84 -2.66 -11.59
C GLY A 604 20.44 -1.36 -11.09
N ALA A 605 20.44 -1.21 -9.76
CA ALA A 605 21.04 -0.06 -9.10
C ALA A 605 22.57 0.00 -9.30
N ASP A 606 23.10 1.21 -9.35
CA ASP A 606 24.53 1.54 -9.38
C ASP A 606 25.34 0.77 -8.34
N THR A 607 24.95 0.86 -7.07
CA THR A 607 25.68 0.23 -5.96
C THR A 607 25.75 -1.29 -6.08
N VAL A 608 24.78 -1.92 -6.74
CA VAL A 608 24.71 -3.37 -6.87
C VAL A 608 25.46 -3.85 -8.11
N ILE A 609 25.28 -3.20 -9.25
CA ILE A 609 25.89 -3.65 -10.50
C ILE A 609 27.40 -3.38 -10.49
N TYR A 610 27.86 -2.26 -9.93
CA TYR A 610 29.30 -1.92 -9.94
C TYR A 610 30.17 -2.92 -9.16
N GLU A 611 29.65 -3.51 -8.08
CA GLU A 611 30.33 -4.56 -7.30
C GLU A 611 30.50 -5.87 -8.09
N ARG A 612 29.69 -6.07 -9.13
CA ARG A 612 29.62 -7.30 -9.93
C ARG A 612 30.30 -7.17 -11.28
N LEU A 613 30.87 -6.00 -11.58
CA LEU A 613 31.60 -5.78 -12.82
C LEU A 613 32.88 -6.61 -12.87
N GLU A 614 33.28 -7.03 -14.06
CA GLU A 614 34.55 -7.74 -14.26
C GLU A 614 35.73 -6.86 -13.77
N PRO A 615 36.62 -7.38 -12.90
CA PRO A 615 37.84 -6.66 -12.52
C PRO A 615 38.71 -6.42 -13.75
N THR A 616 39.02 -5.16 -14.05
CA THR A 616 39.81 -4.80 -15.23
C THR A 616 40.87 -3.76 -14.91
N THR A 617 42.03 -3.88 -15.55
CA THR A 617 43.10 -2.87 -15.52
C THR A 617 43.13 -2.00 -16.77
N ASN A 618 42.22 -2.25 -17.72
CA ASN A 618 42.14 -1.49 -18.96
C ASN A 618 41.63 -0.06 -18.69
N LEU A 619 42.49 0.92 -18.94
CA LEU A 619 42.20 2.33 -18.68
C LEU A 619 41.00 2.86 -19.48
N ALA A 620 40.75 2.34 -20.69
CA ALA A 620 39.61 2.75 -21.51
C ALA A 620 38.29 2.31 -20.87
N VAL A 621 38.21 1.08 -20.38
CA VAL A 621 37.03 0.53 -19.71
C VAL A 621 36.80 1.23 -18.37
N LEU A 622 37.87 1.51 -17.62
CA LEU A 622 37.78 2.28 -16.38
C LEU A 622 37.26 3.71 -16.62
N ASN A 623 37.71 4.37 -17.70
CA ASN A 623 37.21 5.70 -18.07
C ASN A 623 35.72 5.67 -18.40
N ILE A 624 35.25 4.66 -19.16
CA ILE A 624 33.83 4.47 -19.46
C ILE A 624 33.02 4.27 -18.18
N ARG A 625 33.50 3.41 -17.26
CA ARG A 625 32.85 3.15 -15.97
C ARG A 625 32.73 4.42 -15.13
N ASN A 626 33.81 5.20 -15.03
CA ASN A 626 33.84 6.42 -14.22
C ASN A 626 32.94 7.51 -14.81
N LYS A 627 33.00 7.74 -16.13
CA LYS A 627 32.11 8.71 -16.81
C LYS A 627 30.64 8.32 -16.70
N THR A 628 30.33 7.02 -16.84
CA THR A 628 28.94 6.55 -16.70
C THR A 628 28.42 6.80 -15.28
N LEU A 629 29.27 6.60 -14.26
CA LEU A 629 28.92 6.90 -12.88
C LEU A 629 28.68 8.40 -12.66
N GLU A 630 29.57 9.26 -13.18
CA GLU A 630 29.42 10.73 -13.13
C GLU A 630 28.13 11.22 -13.80
N HIS A 631 27.78 10.63 -14.95
CA HIS A 631 26.51 10.94 -15.62
C HIS A 631 25.31 10.49 -14.77
N MET A 632 25.37 9.30 -14.15
CA MET A 632 24.30 8.82 -13.28
C MET A 632 24.09 9.70 -12.05
N GLU A 633 25.16 10.17 -11.42
CA GLU A 633 25.10 11.13 -10.32
C GLU A 633 24.45 12.44 -10.79
N THR A 634 24.82 12.90 -11.98
CA THR A 634 24.20 14.08 -12.60
C THR A 634 22.70 13.88 -12.82
N PHE A 635 22.30 12.77 -13.45
CA PHE A 635 20.89 12.45 -13.69
C PHE A 635 20.07 12.29 -12.40
N ALA A 636 20.63 11.62 -11.39
CA ALA A 636 20.00 11.48 -10.07
C ALA A 636 19.82 12.85 -9.40
N SER A 637 20.78 13.76 -9.57
CA SER A 637 20.69 15.12 -9.07
C SER A 637 19.63 15.97 -9.78
N GLU A 638 19.20 15.58 -10.98
CA GLU A 638 18.07 16.18 -11.70
C GLU A 638 16.72 15.51 -11.37
N GLY A 639 16.70 14.60 -10.39
CA GLY A 639 15.50 13.88 -9.99
C GLY A 639 15.13 12.70 -10.89
N LEU A 640 16.01 12.32 -11.82
CA LEU A 640 15.78 11.19 -12.71
C LEU A 640 16.12 9.88 -11.98
N ARG A 641 15.30 8.85 -12.18
CA ARG A 641 15.58 7.48 -11.75
C ARG A 641 16.61 6.87 -12.67
N THR A 642 17.72 6.42 -12.11
CA THR A 642 18.83 5.85 -12.87
C THR A 642 18.95 4.33 -12.69
N LEU A 643 19.27 3.64 -13.78
CA LEU A 643 19.58 2.21 -13.78
C LEU A 643 20.84 1.96 -14.58
N VAL A 644 21.72 1.09 -14.07
CA VAL A 644 22.87 0.58 -14.82
C VAL A 644 22.42 -0.56 -15.72
N ILE A 645 22.90 -0.55 -16.95
CA ILE A 645 22.67 -1.59 -17.94
C ILE A 645 23.99 -2.31 -18.18
N ALA A 646 24.02 -3.62 -17.94
CA ALA A 646 25.21 -4.44 -18.08
C ALA A 646 24.90 -5.80 -18.71
N SER A 647 25.92 -6.43 -19.29
CA SER A 647 25.81 -7.76 -19.89
C SER A 647 27.08 -8.59 -19.68
N ALA A 648 26.97 -9.91 -19.68
CA ALA A 648 28.13 -10.81 -19.68
C ALA A 648 27.91 -12.01 -20.61
N PRO A 649 28.95 -12.51 -21.31
CA PRO A 649 28.89 -13.79 -21.98
C PRO A 649 28.81 -14.94 -20.97
N VAL A 650 27.98 -15.93 -21.27
CA VAL A 650 27.79 -17.12 -20.41
C VAL A 650 28.25 -18.37 -21.15
N ASP A 651 29.06 -19.20 -20.49
CA ASP A 651 29.45 -20.49 -21.04
C ASP A 651 28.28 -21.49 -21.01
N SER A 652 28.10 -22.24 -22.11
CA SER A 652 26.97 -23.17 -22.25
C SER A 652 27.03 -24.33 -21.26
N ALA A 653 28.22 -24.89 -21.00
CA ALA A 653 28.36 -26.00 -20.07
C ALA A 653 28.16 -25.54 -18.61
N PHE A 654 28.63 -24.34 -18.28
CA PHE A 654 28.33 -23.72 -16.99
C PHE A 654 26.83 -23.54 -16.79
N TYR A 655 26.12 -22.95 -17.76
CA TYR A 655 24.68 -22.69 -17.69
C TYR A 655 23.86 -23.96 -17.48
N GLU A 656 24.11 -25.04 -18.24
CA GLU A 656 23.39 -26.30 -18.08
C GLU A 656 23.53 -26.87 -16.65
N SER A 657 24.74 -26.82 -16.10
CA SER A 657 25.00 -27.29 -14.73
C SER A 657 24.36 -26.41 -13.66
N TRP A 658 24.27 -25.10 -13.93
CA TRP A 658 23.69 -24.10 -13.04
C TRP A 658 22.16 -24.20 -13.04
N SER A 659 21.54 -24.31 -14.22
CA SER A 659 20.08 -24.35 -14.42
C SER A 659 19.44 -25.51 -13.65
N ILE A 660 20.04 -26.71 -13.71
CA ILE A 660 19.57 -27.88 -12.95
C ILE A 660 19.57 -27.61 -11.44
N LYS A 661 20.63 -26.99 -10.90
CA LYS A 661 20.73 -26.66 -9.47
C LYS A 661 19.75 -25.56 -9.09
N TYR A 662 19.62 -24.55 -9.96
CA TYR A 662 18.78 -23.39 -9.76
C TYR A 662 17.29 -23.77 -9.73
N HIS A 663 16.81 -24.55 -10.71
CA HIS A 663 15.43 -25.03 -10.74
C HIS A 663 15.12 -25.97 -9.57
N LYS A 664 16.08 -26.82 -9.18
CA LYS A 664 15.93 -27.65 -7.98
C LYS A 664 15.74 -26.79 -6.72
N ALA A 665 16.54 -25.74 -6.56
CA ALA A 665 16.41 -24.84 -5.41
C ALA A 665 15.11 -24.02 -5.47
N CYS A 666 14.70 -23.54 -6.65
CA CYS A 666 13.47 -22.77 -6.83
C CYS A 666 12.20 -23.58 -6.58
N ASN A 667 12.27 -24.91 -6.65
CA ASN A 667 11.16 -25.82 -6.36
C ASN A 667 11.19 -26.38 -4.93
N ASP A 668 12.23 -26.09 -4.15
CA ASP A 668 12.34 -26.54 -2.76
C ASP A 668 11.63 -25.55 -1.81
N MET A 669 10.56 -26.01 -1.15
CA MET A 669 9.78 -25.18 -0.24
C MET A 669 10.62 -24.60 0.91
N ARG A 670 11.59 -25.38 1.41
CA ARG A 670 12.46 -24.93 2.50
C ARG A 670 13.35 -23.78 2.04
N GLU A 671 13.90 -23.85 0.83
CA GLU A 671 14.72 -22.78 0.28
C GLU A 671 13.89 -21.52 -0.02
N ILE A 672 12.65 -21.70 -0.49
CA ILE A 672 11.67 -20.60 -0.66
C ILE A 672 11.38 -19.94 0.69
N GLU A 673 11.17 -20.72 1.76
CA GLU A 673 10.92 -20.21 3.10
C GLU A 673 12.13 -19.48 3.69
N LEU A 674 13.33 -20.07 3.62
CA LEU A 674 14.57 -19.39 4.04
C LEU A 674 14.75 -18.05 3.31
N ARG A 675 14.54 -18.05 1.99
CA ARG A 675 14.53 -16.83 1.19
C ARG A 675 13.47 -15.82 1.67
N ARG A 676 12.31 -16.30 2.11
CA ARG A 676 11.22 -15.47 2.62
C ARG A 676 11.54 -14.84 3.97
N GLU A 677 12.29 -15.52 4.82
CA GLU A 677 12.73 -15.03 6.13
C GLU A 677 13.95 -14.10 6.03
N GLY A 678 14.54 -13.99 4.83
CA GLY A 678 15.78 -13.25 4.59
C GLY A 678 17.02 -14.02 5.05
N GLU A 679 16.87 -15.32 5.31
CA GLU A 679 17.94 -16.21 5.73
C GLU A 679 18.77 -16.68 4.52
N PRO A 680 20.04 -17.09 4.74
CA PRO A 680 20.89 -17.62 3.69
C PRO A 680 20.25 -18.84 3.01
N ASN A 681 20.01 -18.73 1.70
CA ASN A 681 19.35 -19.74 0.89
C ASN A 681 20.15 -20.03 -0.39
N ALA A 682 19.93 -21.20 -0.97
CA ALA A 682 20.61 -21.65 -2.17
C ALA A 682 20.18 -20.87 -3.42
N ILE A 683 18.94 -20.35 -3.46
CA ILE A 683 18.39 -19.62 -4.61
C ILE A 683 19.17 -18.33 -4.84
N ASP A 684 19.25 -17.46 -3.82
CA ASP A 684 19.95 -16.18 -3.92
C ASP A 684 21.45 -16.38 -4.16
N LYS A 685 22.05 -17.42 -3.56
CA LYS A 685 23.44 -17.79 -3.81
C LYS A 685 23.69 -18.18 -5.28
N LEU A 686 22.81 -18.99 -5.86
CA LEU A 686 22.92 -19.39 -7.27
C LEU A 686 22.68 -18.22 -8.21
N MET A 687 21.73 -17.33 -7.91
CA MET A 687 21.55 -16.08 -8.66
C MET A 687 22.82 -15.22 -8.62
N GLU A 688 23.41 -15.06 -7.44
CA GLU A 688 24.66 -14.31 -7.24
C GLU A 688 25.84 -14.94 -8.00
N ASP A 689 25.91 -16.27 -8.07
CA ASP A 689 26.97 -16.96 -8.81
C ASP A 689 26.87 -16.76 -10.34
N MET A 690 25.66 -16.59 -10.88
CA MET A 690 25.44 -16.29 -12.30
C MET A 690 25.79 -14.83 -12.64
N GLU A 691 25.55 -13.90 -11.72
CA GLU A 691 25.63 -12.45 -11.97
C GLU A 691 27.00 -11.84 -11.63
N LYS A 692 28.07 -12.55 -11.98
CA LYS A 692 29.46 -12.12 -11.78
C LYS A 692 30.10 -11.73 -13.10
N ASN A 693 31.13 -10.87 -13.03
CA ASN A 693 31.94 -10.44 -14.18
C ASN A 693 31.13 -9.74 -15.28
N LEU A 694 30.26 -8.81 -14.88
CA LEU A 694 29.44 -8.02 -15.79
C LEU A 694 30.26 -6.97 -16.53
N ASN A 695 29.89 -6.68 -17.78
CA ASN A 695 30.38 -5.57 -18.58
C ASN A 695 29.33 -4.48 -18.70
N ILE A 696 29.71 -3.24 -18.35
CA ILE A 696 28.79 -2.10 -18.41
C ILE A 696 28.55 -1.71 -19.88
N LEU A 697 27.27 -1.61 -20.26
CA LEU A 697 26.86 -1.07 -21.55
C LEU A 697 26.54 0.43 -21.43
N GLY A 698 25.94 0.82 -20.31
CA GLY A 698 25.55 2.19 -20.05
C GLY A 698 24.65 2.36 -18.83
N ALA A 699 23.92 3.46 -18.82
CA ALA A 699 22.90 3.77 -17.83
C ALA A 699 21.71 4.49 -18.46
N THR A 700 20.52 4.32 -17.89
CA THR A 700 19.28 4.99 -18.31
C THR A 700 18.84 6.00 -17.26
N ALA A 701 18.05 7.00 -17.66
CA ALA A 701 17.47 8.00 -16.78
C ALA A 701 16.01 8.27 -17.15
N ILE A 702 15.11 8.00 -16.20
CA ILE A 702 13.66 8.09 -16.36
C ILE A 702 13.11 9.18 -15.43
N GLU A 703 12.23 10.02 -15.95
CA GLU A 703 11.52 11.04 -15.17
C GLU A 703 10.20 10.51 -14.62
N ASP A 704 9.95 10.76 -13.32
CA ASP A 704 8.67 10.59 -12.66
C ASP A 704 8.08 12.00 -12.43
N LYS A 705 7.09 12.38 -13.25
CA LYS A 705 6.55 13.75 -13.26
C LYS A 705 5.76 14.08 -11.99
N LEU A 706 5.83 15.33 -11.53
CA LEU A 706 4.95 15.85 -10.47
C LEU A 706 3.50 15.94 -10.96
N GLN A 707 2.54 15.78 -10.06
CA GLN A 707 1.13 16.05 -10.38
C GLN A 707 0.87 17.55 -10.53
N ASP A 708 -0.14 17.86 -11.33
CA ASP A 708 -0.54 19.24 -11.59
C ASP A 708 -0.93 19.97 -10.30
N GLY A 709 -0.38 21.17 -10.11
CA GLY A 709 -0.69 22.01 -8.95
C GLY A 709 -0.13 21.54 -7.60
N VAL A 710 0.74 20.51 -7.57
CA VAL A 710 1.41 20.06 -6.33
C VAL A 710 2.20 21.18 -5.64
N PRO A 711 3.07 21.93 -6.36
CA PRO A 711 3.81 23.03 -5.73
C PRO A 711 2.90 24.09 -5.10
N ASP A 712 1.84 24.49 -5.82
CA ASP A 712 0.87 25.49 -5.34
C ASP A 712 0.08 24.98 -4.14
N THR A 713 -0.27 23.69 -4.13
CA THR A 713 -1.01 23.07 -3.02
C THR A 713 -0.14 23.02 -1.76
N ILE A 714 1.12 22.60 -1.86
CA ILE A 714 2.05 22.59 -0.73
C ILE A 714 2.31 24.00 -0.23
N ALA A 715 2.44 24.98 -1.13
CA ALA A 715 2.58 26.39 -0.75
C ALA A 715 1.38 26.88 0.06
N LYS A 716 0.14 26.61 -0.39
CA LYS A 716 -1.09 26.96 0.33
C LYS A 716 -1.24 26.24 1.67
N LEU A 717 -0.87 24.96 1.75
CA LEU A 717 -0.86 24.22 3.02
C LEU A 717 0.10 24.85 4.02
N ARG A 718 1.29 25.25 3.57
CA ARG A 718 2.26 25.95 4.42
C ARG A 718 1.77 27.34 4.83
N GLU A 719 1.13 28.10 3.94
CA GLU A 719 0.48 29.37 4.28
C GLU A 719 -0.59 29.19 5.36
N ALA A 720 -1.31 28.07 5.33
CA ALA A 720 -2.25 27.66 6.37
C ALA A 720 -1.58 27.12 7.64
N SER A 721 -0.23 27.19 7.75
CA SER A 721 0.58 26.67 8.86
C SER A 721 0.51 25.15 9.03
N ILE A 722 0.14 24.41 7.98
CA ILE A 722 0.13 22.95 7.95
C ILE A 722 1.51 22.47 7.53
N LYS A 723 2.12 21.61 8.35
CA LYS A 723 3.44 21.04 8.07
C LYS A 723 3.31 19.80 7.21
N VAL A 724 3.94 19.83 6.04
CA VAL A 724 3.96 18.68 5.12
C VAL A 724 5.24 17.89 5.35
N TRP A 725 5.11 16.59 5.63
CA TRP A 725 6.23 15.66 5.82
C TRP A 725 6.22 14.66 4.68
N MET A 726 7.29 14.61 3.90
CA MET A 726 7.43 13.69 2.76
C MET A 726 8.09 12.40 3.22
N LEU A 727 7.44 11.27 2.98
CA LEU A 727 7.95 9.94 3.31
C LEU A 727 8.18 9.14 2.04
N THR A 728 9.43 8.86 1.69
CA THR A 728 9.79 8.23 0.41
C THR A 728 10.77 7.07 0.56
N GLY A 729 10.67 6.08 -0.33
CA GLY A 729 11.66 5.03 -0.48
C GLY A 729 12.89 5.45 -1.30
N ASP A 730 12.87 6.64 -1.91
CA ASP A 730 13.94 7.13 -2.78
C ASP A 730 15.22 7.48 -2.00
N LYS A 731 16.34 7.62 -2.73
CA LYS A 731 17.62 8.10 -2.17
C LYS A 731 17.47 9.53 -1.63
N GLN A 732 18.30 9.87 -0.65
CA GLN A 732 18.31 11.18 0.02
C GLN A 732 18.38 12.36 -0.96
N GLU A 733 19.33 12.36 -1.90
CA GLU A 733 19.52 13.47 -2.84
C GLU A 733 18.29 13.70 -3.71
N THR A 734 17.72 12.62 -4.26
CA THR A 734 16.49 12.66 -5.06
C THR A 734 15.33 13.21 -4.24
N ALA A 735 15.15 12.73 -3.00
CA ALA A 735 14.11 13.20 -2.10
C ALA A 735 14.25 14.70 -1.80
N ILE A 736 15.47 15.18 -1.57
CA ILE A 736 15.75 16.60 -1.38
C ILE A 736 15.39 17.41 -2.62
N ASN A 737 15.80 16.96 -3.81
CA ASN A 737 15.55 17.70 -5.04
C ASN A 737 14.06 17.76 -5.37
N ILE A 738 13.31 16.67 -5.14
CA ILE A 738 11.85 16.65 -5.24
C ILE A 738 11.22 17.57 -4.20
N GLY A 739 11.78 17.62 -2.99
CA GLY A 739 11.40 18.59 -1.96
C GLY A 739 11.51 20.04 -2.45
N PHE A 740 12.58 20.39 -3.17
CA PHE A 740 12.70 21.72 -3.78
C PHE A 740 11.73 21.94 -4.96
N ALA A 741 11.56 20.93 -5.82
CA ALA A 741 10.66 21.02 -6.98
C ALA A 741 9.20 21.24 -6.57
N CYS A 742 8.76 20.53 -5.53
CA CYS A 742 7.43 20.66 -4.94
C CYS A 742 7.28 21.89 -4.02
N GLN A 743 8.32 22.73 -3.91
CA GLN A 743 8.39 23.87 -2.96
C GLN A 743 8.16 23.48 -1.49
N LEU A 744 8.38 22.21 -1.14
CA LEU A 744 8.43 21.75 0.24
C LEU A 744 9.67 22.33 0.94
N LEU A 745 10.80 22.38 0.23
CA LEU A 745 12.04 23.01 0.65
C LEU A 745 12.26 24.31 -0.13
N HIS A 746 12.75 25.34 0.56
CA HIS A 746 13.15 26.62 -0.05
C HIS A 746 14.66 26.82 -0.01
N MET A 747 15.18 27.60 -0.94
CA MET A 747 16.63 27.88 -1.02
C MET A 747 17.17 28.61 0.21
N GLU A 748 16.31 29.35 0.91
CA GLU A 748 16.63 30.06 2.15
C GLU A 748 16.58 29.16 3.40
N MET A 749 16.07 27.93 3.29
CA MET A 749 15.99 27.00 4.42
C MET A 749 17.36 26.36 4.71
N GLU A 750 17.69 26.24 5.99
CA GLU A 750 18.83 25.43 6.44
C GLU A 750 18.43 23.95 6.51
N LEU A 751 19.17 23.10 5.82
CA LEU A 751 18.92 21.66 5.83
C LEU A 751 19.76 20.98 6.90
N VAL A 752 19.08 20.33 7.84
CA VAL A 752 19.66 19.42 8.82
C VAL A 752 19.55 18.01 8.26
N VAL A 753 20.65 17.49 7.75
CA VAL A 753 20.73 16.13 7.20
C VAL A 753 21.33 15.23 8.26
N ILE A 754 20.61 14.16 8.63
CA ILE A 754 21.09 13.15 9.58
C ILE A 754 20.88 11.79 8.94
N CYS A 755 21.93 11.24 8.35
CA CYS A 755 21.88 9.95 7.66
C CYS A 755 22.97 9.00 8.18
N ALA A 756 22.74 7.69 8.04
CA ALA A 756 23.60 6.67 8.64
C ALA A 756 25.05 6.77 8.16
N ASP A 757 25.26 7.21 6.91
CA ASP A 757 26.58 7.43 6.29
C ASP A 757 27.45 8.45 7.07
N GLU A 758 26.84 9.42 7.78
CA GLU A 758 27.54 10.45 8.57
C GLU A 758 27.36 10.25 10.09
N PHE A 759 26.29 9.57 10.53
CA PHE A 759 25.87 9.44 11.92
C PHE A 759 25.60 7.98 12.31
N GLU A 760 26.64 7.14 12.32
CA GLU A 760 26.53 5.69 12.59
C GLU A 760 26.14 5.33 14.04
N SER A 761 26.29 6.25 15.01
CA SER A 761 26.04 5.97 16.43
C SER A 761 24.91 6.81 17.02
N ILE A 762 24.18 6.21 17.98
CA ILE A 762 23.07 6.87 18.69
C ILE A 762 23.52 8.17 19.37
N GLU A 763 24.74 8.20 19.92
CA GLU A 763 25.31 9.39 20.57
C GLU A 763 25.51 10.54 19.56
N LEU A 764 25.95 10.23 18.33
CA LEU A 764 26.11 11.19 17.26
C LEU A 764 24.75 11.71 16.78
N ILE A 765 23.76 10.83 16.61
CA ILE A 765 22.38 11.21 16.26
C ILE A 765 21.77 12.13 17.32
N GLN A 766 21.90 11.79 18.60
CA GLN A 766 21.42 12.63 19.70
C GLN A 766 22.14 13.98 19.75
N THR A 767 23.45 13.99 19.51
CA THR A 767 24.24 15.22 19.49
C THR A 767 23.82 16.11 18.32
N ALA A 768 23.63 15.55 17.12
CA ALA A 768 23.15 16.26 15.94
C ALA A 768 21.76 16.85 16.15
N LEU A 769 20.82 16.05 16.68
CA LEU A 769 19.47 16.49 17.01
C LEU A 769 19.45 17.55 18.11
N THR A 770 20.37 17.51 19.07
CA THR A 770 20.46 18.52 20.13
C THR A 770 21.08 19.82 19.64
N ASN A 771 22.08 19.71 18.75
CA ASN A 771 22.87 20.84 18.26
C ASN A 771 22.36 21.40 16.93
N PHE A 772 21.19 21.00 16.44
CA PHE A 772 20.71 21.40 15.10
C PHE A 772 20.54 22.92 14.90
N LYS A 773 20.41 23.69 16.00
CA LYS A 773 20.34 25.16 15.99
C LYS A 773 21.69 25.89 16.07
N SER A 774 22.79 25.15 16.19
CA SER A 774 24.12 25.73 16.47
C SER A 774 25.00 25.92 15.23
N SER A 775 24.41 25.87 14.03
CA SER A 775 25.12 26.21 12.79
C SER A 775 25.62 27.68 12.84
N PRO A 776 26.89 27.97 12.51
CA PRO A 776 27.55 29.24 12.82
C PRO A 776 27.33 30.35 11.77
N ILE A 777 26.19 30.38 11.07
CA ILE A 777 25.97 31.31 9.95
C ILE A 777 24.66 32.08 10.14
N VAL A 778 24.81 33.38 10.40
CA VAL A 778 23.83 34.49 10.28
C VAL A 778 22.99 34.81 11.52
N SER A 779 23.60 35.63 12.37
CA SER A 779 22.96 36.50 13.36
C SER A 779 22.99 37.98 12.91
N THR A 780 22.39 38.30 11.76
CA THR A 780 22.33 39.71 11.27
C THR A 780 20.94 40.19 10.87
N LEU A 781 19.94 39.33 10.79
CA LEU A 781 18.54 39.69 10.58
C LEU A 781 17.72 38.93 11.63
N ASN A 782 16.90 39.62 12.43
CA ASN A 782 16.09 39.05 13.54
C ASN A 782 14.96 38.09 13.09
N ILE A 783 15.19 37.28 12.05
CA ILE A 783 14.28 36.27 11.54
C ILE A 783 14.98 34.93 11.77
N ALA A 784 14.38 34.04 12.58
CA ALA A 784 14.90 32.69 12.76
C ALA A 784 14.86 31.96 11.40
N PRO A 785 15.94 31.28 10.97
CA PRO A 785 15.92 30.53 9.72
C PRO A 785 14.93 29.37 9.82
N ASP A 786 14.20 29.12 8.72
CA ASP A 786 13.37 27.92 8.59
C ASP A 786 14.29 26.71 8.35
N TYR A 787 14.09 25.66 9.15
CA TYR A 787 14.88 24.44 9.04
C TYR A 787 14.11 23.34 8.29
N GLY A 788 14.80 22.60 7.41
CA GLY A 788 14.31 21.36 6.83
C GLY A 788 15.08 20.16 7.40
N LEU A 789 14.38 19.17 7.95
CA LEU A 789 15.00 17.93 8.46
C LEU A 789 14.99 16.85 7.37
N VAL A 790 16.12 16.23 7.11
CA VAL A 790 16.24 15.07 6.22
C VAL A 790 16.85 13.90 6.98
N MET A 791 16.17 12.76 7.00
CA MET A 791 16.61 11.57 7.72
C MET A 791 16.37 10.31 6.87
N ASP A 792 17.31 9.38 6.88
CA ASP A 792 17.15 8.09 6.20
C ASP A 792 16.51 7.03 7.10
N GLY A 793 15.96 5.98 6.49
CA GLY A 793 15.19 4.94 7.20
C GLY A 793 15.97 4.23 8.31
N GLU A 794 17.28 4.01 8.14
CA GLU A 794 18.12 3.35 9.14
C GLU A 794 18.35 4.24 10.38
N THR A 795 18.71 5.51 10.17
CA THR A 795 18.81 6.49 11.27
C THR A 795 17.47 6.72 11.95
N LEU A 796 16.39 6.78 11.16
CA LEU A 796 15.04 6.98 11.67
C LEU A 796 14.61 5.85 12.59
N GLU A 797 14.91 4.60 12.25
CA GLU A 797 14.62 3.44 13.09
C GLU A 797 15.37 3.50 14.42
N LEU A 798 16.65 3.83 14.40
CA LEU A 798 17.45 4.02 15.61
C LEU A 798 16.92 5.17 16.46
N ALA A 799 16.54 6.29 15.84
CA ALA A 799 16.02 7.47 16.51
C ALA A 799 14.63 7.23 17.14
N LEU A 800 13.73 6.54 16.43
CA LEU A 800 12.41 6.16 16.95
C LEU A 800 12.53 5.19 18.14
N LEU A 801 13.50 4.28 18.11
CA LEU A 801 13.72 3.32 19.18
C LEU A 801 14.37 3.95 20.44
N HIS A 802 15.36 4.83 20.26
CA HIS A 802 16.21 5.30 21.37
C HIS A 802 15.95 6.75 21.81
N CYS A 803 15.49 7.64 20.92
CA CYS A 803 15.27 9.06 21.24
C CYS A 803 14.02 9.68 20.57
N PRO A 804 12.84 9.03 20.61
CA PRO A 804 11.64 9.47 19.86
C PRO A 804 11.14 10.87 20.26
N LEU A 805 11.26 11.23 21.54
CA LEU A 805 10.83 12.56 22.01
C LEU A 805 11.73 13.69 21.49
N LEU A 806 13.04 13.43 21.38
CA LEU A 806 13.99 14.41 20.86
C LEU A 806 13.77 14.60 19.36
N LEU A 807 13.62 13.49 18.62
CA LEU A 807 13.28 13.52 17.20
C LEU A 807 11.99 14.32 16.95
N LEU A 808 10.94 14.05 17.72
CA LEU A 808 9.67 14.78 17.61
C LEU A 808 9.85 16.27 17.88
N GLN A 809 10.62 16.66 18.91
CA GLN A 809 10.86 18.07 19.22
C GLN A 809 11.59 18.80 18.09
N VAL A 810 12.58 18.17 17.46
CA VAL A 810 13.31 18.73 16.31
C VAL A 810 12.40 18.81 15.09
N ALA A 811 11.71 17.72 14.74
CA ALA A 811 10.79 17.65 13.62
C ALA A 811 9.65 18.68 13.72
N GLN A 812 9.15 18.94 14.94
CA GLN A 812 8.16 19.99 15.21
C GLN A 812 8.72 21.41 15.04
N GLN A 813 10.03 21.62 15.13
CA GLN A 813 10.65 22.93 14.94
C GLN A 813 11.08 23.16 13.48
N CYS A 814 11.22 22.10 12.70
CA CYS A 814 11.44 22.18 11.27
C CYS A 814 10.15 22.54 10.51
N ALA A 815 10.29 23.34 9.46
CA ALA A 815 9.21 23.71 8.56
C ALA A 815 8.80 22.55 7.64
N ALA A 816 9.77 21.70 7.27
CA ALA A 816 9.58 20.52 6.46
C ALA A 816 10.40 19.35 7.00
N VAL A 817 9.90 18.13 6.82
CA VAL A 817 10.60 16.89 7.15
C VAL A 817 10.56 15.97 5.94
N ILE A 818 11.70 15.41 5.57
CA ILE A 818 11.83 14.40 4.51
C ILE A 818 12.45 13.15 5.13
N ALA A 819 11.67 12.07 5.17
CA ALA A 819 12.18 10.75 5.50
C ALA A 819 12.43 9.97 4.20
N CYS A 820 13.68 9.62 3.93
CA CYS A 820 14.08 8.91 2.71
C CYS A 820 14.45 7.45 3.01
N ARG A 821 14.45 6.58 2.00
CA ARG A 821 14.67 5.13 2.15
C ARG A 821 13.79 4.45 3.22
N VAL A 822 12.58 4.96 3.47
CA VAL A 822 11.68 4.41 4.52
C VAL A 822 10.78 3.29 4.00
N SER A 823 10.63 2.22 4.80
CA SER A 823 9.70 1.12 4.55
C SER A 823 8.25 1.47 4.90
N PRO A 824 7.23 0.74 4.39
CA PRO A 824 5.84 0.96 4.78
C PRO A 824 5.57 0.82 6.28
N ALA A 825 6.32 -0.06 6.97
CA ALA A 825 6.23 -0.20 8.42
C ALA A 825 6.77 1.03 9.15
N GLN A 826 7.92 1.56 8.72
CA GLN A 826 8.50 2.78 9.28
C GLN A 826 7.62 4.01 9.00
N LYS A 827 6.98 4.09 7.81
CA LYS A 827 5.99 5.13 7.50
C LYS A 827 4.80 5.16 8.46
N ALA A 828 4.38 4.01 8.99
CA ALA A 828 3.29 3.91 9.95
C ALA A 828 3.72 4.14 11.40
N GLN A 829 5.01 3.95 11.71
CA GLN A 829 5.59 4.18 13.03
C GLN A 829 5.92 5.65 13.29
N LEU A 830 6.39 6.37 12.26
CA LEU A 830 6.59 7.81 12.26
C LEU A 830 5.25 8.56 12.34
#